data_AF-A0A0H1QXS8-F1
#
_entry.id   AF-A0A0H1QXS8-F1
#
_cell.length_a   1.000
_cell.length_b   1.000
_cell.length_c   1.000
_cell.angle_alpha   90.00
_cell.angle_beta   90.00
_cell.angle_gamma   90.00
#
_symmetry.space_group_name_H-M   'P 1'
#
loop_
_entity.id
_entity.type
_entity.pdbx_description
1 polymer ?
#
loop_
_entity_poly.entity_id
_entity_poly.type
_entity_poly.pdbx_seq_one_letter_code
_entity_poly.pdbx_strand_id
1 'polypeptide(L)'
;MKREPAVKKVLYWCDRCNVPLIGRTCACGARVREIPLLQPHDVRPALAADMALIRRLLTERFGDVPLPRVVLLNKTGGVDRADLVIVHGDRLGWLTFDPIARKFSLDIAPEALPHILPHVTRGIVDLEAEPAVSAHKGRIGGKQFPLAAPVPDGTVIVSYKNRFGTGVVRDGQVRVKELVSVEPRSRPDPGWDEVIEKNRYHLKNLERNAVRTIKKHMNDRPCVNVSFSGGKDSTAVLHLARKAGVENAFFIDTGLELPETVEFAASQGVEIIRKGGDFFQAVEKAGPPGKDHRWCCKLLKLQPLKIYLAGLGPCVTIQGNRWYESWNRADLDETSQNPANPLQLNVSPIRNWRALEVFLYLWWREVPMNPLYEMGLERVGCYLCPAVLESEYEGLREMHPDLTDRWDEFLIRWAEKNGLPDAYHRWGLWRWRALPPKMREVCRDRGIAVNDDFTLCEAPVRKVEKVTTMKSTGTPEPAPPAETESVADGIRKDFPILGDIVYLDNAATTFSPEPVVEALVEFEHRYRANVGRGVHRLTRIATQRYWHAHEKVARFIGGEAGVTVFTRNATDAINMVAQGLSWNPGDRVVTTILEHHSNLLPWRALAQQGVALDVIGIDADYSLDLAALEKTLAGGGVRLVAVTHASNVLGVTTPVREIAALCREHGALLLVDGAQSLPHMPVNVADLGCDILCFAGHKMFGPTGTGVLWMRDLLIEPPMLGGGMVASVSSDGYVPAEGYQRYEAGTPNVGGGIALGVAVDYLSGIGMEKIHRHEERLTARLIEGLSAIEGVAVYAGRKPGSRIGVVSFTIDGVHPQEAAQMLDEDADILVRSGHHCCQPLMEHLNLPEGTVRASMAAFTTEQEIDLLIAAVDEIGRGR
;
A
#
# COMPACT_ATOMS: atom_id res chain seq x y z
N MET A 1 3.77 -3.38 22.32
CA MET A 1 5.09 -3.70 21.71
C MET A 1 5.00 -5.04 21.00
N LYS A 2 4.79 -5.06 19.68
CA LYS A 2 5.04 -6.30 18.91
C LYS A 2 6.55 -6.50 18.85
N ARG A 3 7.02 -7.64 19.35
CA ARG A 3 8.43 -8.01 19.41
C ARG A 3 8.94 -8.16 17.97
N GLU A 4 10.00 -7.44 17.58
CA GLU A 4 10.66 -7.67 16.28
C GLU A 4 10.95 -9.18 16.17
N PRO A 5 10.50 -9.87 15.11
CA PRO A 5 10.78 -11.29 14.95
C PRO A 5 12.28 -11.52 15.03
N ALA A 6 12.70 -12.58 15.72
CA ALA A 6 14.10 -12.94 15.82
C ALA A 6 14.61 -13.57 14.50
N VAL A 7 14.59 -12.80 13.41
CA VAL A 7 15.08 -13.22 12.10
C VAL A 7 16.61 -13.30 12.12
N LYS A 8 17.14 -14.40 11.57
CA LYS A 8 18.58 -14.61 11.40
C LYS A 8 19.07 -13.72 10.25
N LYS A 9 19.81 -12.67 10.59
CA LYS A 9 20.39 -11.72 9.62
C LYS A 9 21.74 -12.19 9.05
N VAL A 10 22.26 -13.32 9.52
CA VAL A 10 23.59 -13.85 9.15
C VAL A 10 23.53 -15.32 8.74
N LEU A 11 24.43 -15.69 7.83
CA LEU A 11 24.82 -17.06 7.52
C LEU A 11 26.12 -17.40 8.27
N TYR A 12 26.16 -18.56 8.90
CA TYR A 12 27.37 -19.05 9.55
C TYR A 12 28.20 -19.87 8.56
N TRP A 13 29.52 -19.69 8.55
CA TRP A 13 30.43 -20.42 7.67
C TRP A 13 31.61 -20.98 8.45
N CYS A 14 31.89 -22.28 8.28
CA CYS A 14 33.08 -22.89 8.84
C CYS A 14 34.24 -22.75 7.86
N ASP A 15 35.26 -21.95 8.17
CA ASP A 15 36.39 -21.77 7.24
C ASP A 15 37.27 -23.02 7.11
N ARG A 16 37.30 -23.91 8.12
CA ARG A 16 38.07 -25.17 8.07
C ARG A 16 37.41 -26.22 7.18
N CYS A 17 36.12 -26.49 7.38
CA CYS A 17 35.38 -27.46 6.57
C CYS A 17 34.89 -26.86 5.25
N ASN A 18 34.93 -25.53 5.12
CA ASN A 18 34.39 -24.77 4.01
C ASN A 18 32.90 -25.06 3.71
N VAL A 19 32.08 -25.14 4.75
CA VAL A 19 30.63 -25.39 4.65
C VAL A 19 29.79 -24.32 5.33
N PRO A 20 28.57 -24.05 4.83
CA PRO A 20 27.58 -23.24 5.55
C PRO A 20 27.01 -24.00 6.75
N LEU A 21 26.61 -23.25 7.78
CA LEU A 21 26.06 -23.77 9.02
C LEU A 21 24.72 -23.10 9.38
N ILE A 22 23.81 -23.89 9.96
CA ILE A 22 22.51 -23.46 10.49
C ILE A 22 22.68 -22.64 11.79
N GLY A 23 23.74 -22.93 12.55
CA GLY A 23 24.07 -22.29 13.83
C GLY A 23 25.56 -21.99 13.99
N ARG A 24 25.92 -21.41 15.14
CA ARG A 24 27.27 -20.88 15.46
C ARG A 24 28.37 -21.93 15.64
N THR A 25 28.02 -23.21 15.65
CA THR A 25 28.93 -24.30 15.99
C THR A 25 29.06 -25.27 14.83
N CYS A 26 30.31 -25.55 14.44
CA CYS A 26 30.65 -26.65 13.54
C CYS A 26 31.05 -27.88 14.35
N ALA A 27 30.71 -29.08 13.86
CA ALA A 27 31.15 -30.34 14.46
C ALA A 27 32.69 -30.49 14.52
N CYS A 28 33.46 -29.76 13.71
CA CYS A 28 34.92 -29.85 13.70
C CYS A 28 35.63 -28.96 14.75
N GLY A 29 34.89 -28.17 15.53
CA GLY A 29 35.44 -27.27 16.56
C GLY A 29 36.20 -26.03 16.05
N ALA A 30 36.21 -25.77 14.75
CA ALA A 30 36.90 -24.60 14.17
C ALA A 30 36.11 -23.28 14.34
N ARG A 31 36.81 -22.16 14.13
CA ARG A 31 36.22 -20.82 14.10
C ARG A 31 35.12 -20.73 13.03
N VAL A 32 34.01 -20.12 13.40
CA VAL A 32 32.87 -19.85 12.53
C VAL A 32 32.84 -18.37 12.20
N ARG A 33 32.71 -18.05 10.91
CA ARG A 33 32.55 -16.69 10.39
C ARG A 33 31.06 -16.38 10.21
N GLU A 34 30.68 -15.15 10.54
CA GLU A 34 29.35 -14.63 10.25
C GLU A 34 29.38 -13.86 8.92
N ILE A 35 28.51 -14.25 7.99
CA ILE A 35 28.33 -13.61 6.69
C ILE A 35 27.00 -12.87 6.74
N PRO A 36 26.98 -11.53 6.66
CA PRO A 36 25.75 -10.76 6.59
C PRO A 36 24.94 -11.16 5.35
N LEU A 37 23.65 -11.44 5.54
CA LEU A 37 22.72 -11.67 4.44
C LEU A 37 22.00 -10.38 4.09
N LEU A 38 21.68 -10.21 2.81
CA LEU A 38 20.84 -9.13 2.32
C LEU A 38 19.36 -9.51 2.51
N GLN A 39 18.53 -8.49 2.72
CA GLN A 39 17.09 -8.68 2.92
C GLN A 39 16.42 -9.30 1.68
N PRO A 40 15.50 -10.28 1.85
CA PRO A 40 14.80 -10.67 3.09
C PRO A 40 15.56 -11.63 4.02
N HIS A 41 16.85 -11.84 3.80
CA HIS A 41 17.73 -12.78 4.53
C HIS A 41 17.44 -14.26 4.24
N ASP A 42 16.66 -14.56 3.19
CA ASP A 42 16.52 -15.93 2.69
C ASP A 42 17.74 -16.31 1.86
N VAL A 43 18.19 -17.54 2.03
CA VAL A 43 19.32 -18.12 1.31
C VAL A 43 18.95 -19.54 0.94
N ARG A 44 19.29 -19.95 -0.28
CA ARG A 44 19.04 -21.29 -0.80
C ARG A 44 20.28 -21.86 -1.50
N PRO A 45 20.39 -23.19 -1.62
CA PRO A 45 21.31 -23.82 -2.56
C PRO A 45 21.06 -23.35 -3.99
N ALA A 46 22.13 -23.19 -4.77
CA ALA A 46 22.04 -23.21 -6.22
C ALA A 46 21.89 -24.67 -6.67
N LEU A 47 20.83 -24.96 -7.43
CA LEU A 47 20.52 -26.31 -7.93
C LEU A 47 21.07 -26.50 -9.35
N ALA A 48 20.80 -27.64 -10.00
CA ALA A 48 21.44 -28.00 -11.26
C ALA A 48 21.35 -26.90 -12.34
N ALA A 49 20.15 -26.36 -12.61
CA ALA A 49 19.98 -25.27 -13.56
C ALA A 49 20.69 -23.97 -13.15
N ASP A 50 20.67 -23.60 -11.86
CA ASP A 50 21.39 -22.42 -11.37
C ASP A 50 22.91 -22.58 -11.57
N MET A 51 23.44 -23.76 -11.25
CA MET A 51 24.85 -24.09 -11.40
C MET A 51 25.28 -24.06 -12.87
N ALA A 52 24.46 -24.61 -13.77
CA ALA A 52 24.68 -24.55 -15.21
C ALA A 52 24.70 -23.11 -15.72
N LEU A 53 23.74 -22.28 -15.28
CA LEU A 53 23.65 -20.87 -15.64
C LEU A 53 24.88 -20.08 -15.17
N ILE A 54 25.28 -20.20 -13.90
CA ILE A 54 26.43 -19.51 -13.34
C ILE A 54 27.72 -19.94 -14.05
N ARG A 55 27.90 -21.24 -14.28
CA ARG A 55 29.05 -21.77 -15.00
C ARG A 55 29.12 -21.24 -16.43
N ARG A 56 27.99 -21.20 -17.14
CA ARG A 56 27.92 -20.64 -18.50
C ARG A 56 28.36 -19.18 -18.50
N LEU A 57 27.79 -18.34 -17.63
CA LEU A 57 28.11 -16.91 -17.56
C LEU A 57 29.58 -16.65 -17.20
N LEU A 58 30.15 -17.42 -16.27
CA LEU A 58 31.58 -17.36 -15.96
C LEU A 58 32.43 -17.79 -17.16
N THR A 59 32.06 -18.89 -17.81
CA THR A 59 32.80 -19.45 -18.95
C THR A 59 32.84 -18.48 -20.12
N GLU A 60 31.68 -17.94 -20.50
CA GLU A 60 31.53 -16.96 -21.57
C GLU A 60 32.42 -15.73 -21.34
N ARG A 61 32.52 -15.25 -20.09
CA ARG A 61 33.23 -14.02 -19.79
C ARG A 61 34.70 -14.17 -19.46
N PHE A 62 35.07 -15.21 -18.72
CA PHE A 62 36.39 -15.35 -18.09
C PHE A 62 37.15 -16.62 -18.50
N GLY A 63 36.51 -17.54 -19.24
CA GLY A 63 37.07 -18.86 -19.55
C GLY A 63 36.67 -19.90 -18.50
N ASP A 64 37.26 -21.09 -18.58
CA ASP A 64 36.88 -22.23 -17.72
C ASP A 64 37.31 -22.03 -16.25
N VAL A 65 36.48 -21.28 -15.52
CA VAL A 65 36.66 -21.00 -14.09
C VAL A 65 35.92 -22.06 -13.28
N PRO A 66 36.59 -22.78 -12.36
CA PRO A 66 35.94 -23.79 -11.55
C PRO A 66 34.93 -23.15 -10.58
N LEU A 67 33.74 -23.76 -10.50
CA LEU A 67 32.72 -23.41 -9.53
C LEU A 67 32.66 -24.51 -8.45
N PRO A 68 32.72 -24.18 -7.15
CA PRO A 68 32.68 -25.19 -6.10
C PRO A 68 31.33 -25.89 -6.05
N ARG A 69 31.29 -27.07 -5.43
CA ARG A 69 30.06 -27.88 -5.30
C ARG A 69 29.01 -27.23 -4.42
N VAL A 70 29.42 -26.44 -3.43
CA VAL A 70 28.52 -25.71 -2.53
C VAL A 70 28.45 -24.24 -2.93
N VAL A 71 27.36 -23.89 -3.59
CA VAL A 71 27.01 -22.52 -3.97
C VAL A 71 25.66 -22.15 -3.36
N LEU A 72 25.60 -20.94 -2.81
CA LEU A 72 24.39 -20.39 -2.21
C LEU A 72 23.93 -19.14 -2.96
N LEU A 73 22.62 -18.97 -3.03
CA LEU A 73 21.95 -17.80 -3.58
C LEU A 73 21.20 -17.10 -2.45
N ASN A 74 21.64 -15.90 -2.11
CA ASN A 74 20.93 -15.02 -1.19
C ASN A 74 20.07 -14.05 -2.00
N LYS A 75 18.76 -14.22 -1.89
CA LYS A 75 17.76 -13.44 -2.60
C LYS A 75 17.83 -11.96 -2.22
N THR A 76 17.76 -11.07 -3.21
CA THR A 76 17.79 -9.62 -3.02
C THR A 76 16.68 -8.93 -3.81
N GLY A 77 16.42 -7.65 -3.54
CA GLY A 77 15.43 -6.87 -4.29
C GLY A 77 15.95 -6.36 -5.63
N GLY A 78 15.53 -6.97 -6.75
CA GLY A 78 15.86 -6.58 -8.12
C GLY A 78 14.72 -5.87 -8.88
N VAL A 79 14.91 -5.65 -10.18
CA VAL A 79 13.82 -5.36 -11.14
C VAL A 79 13.01 -6.64 -11.38
N ASP A 80 13.72 -7.75 -11.64
CA ASP A 80 13.20 -9.12 -11.62
C ASP A 80 14.08 -9.98 -10.68
N ARG A 81 14.66 -11.09 -11.16
CA ARG A 81 15.60 -11.90 -10.38
C ARG A 81 16.90 -11.16 -10.10
N ALA A 82 17.30 -11.18 -8.83
CA ALA A 82 18.56 -10.63 -8.34
C ALA A 82 19.05 -11.42 -7.11
N ASP A 83 20.10 -12.22 -7.29
CA ASP A 83 20.67 -13.08 -6.25
C ASP A 83 22.13 -12.72 -6.00
N LEU A 84 22.50 -12.54 -4.74
CA LEU A 84 23.90 -12.55 -4.33
C LEU A 84 24.40 -14.00 -4.32
N VAL A 85 25.36 -14.31 -5.17
CA VAL A 85 26.00 -15.63 -5.25
C VAL A 85 27.13 -15.70 -4.22
N ILE A 86 27.08 -16.70 -3.35
CA ILE A 86 28.04 -16.92 -2.27
C ILE A 86 28.74 -18.25 -2.50
N VAL A 87 30.08 -18.21 -2.52
CA VAL A 87 30.97 -19.37 -2.68
C VAL A 87 32.11 -19.28 -1.68
N HIS A 88 32.55 -20.39 -1.08
CA HIS A 88 33.62 -20.37 -0.07
C HIS A 88 33.39 -19.40 1.13
N GLY A 89 32.13 -19.02 1.36
CA GLY A 89 31.73 -18.00 2.33
C GLY A 89 32.10 -16.57 1.94
N ASP A 90 32.49 -16.35 0.68
CA ASP A 90 32.83 -15.08 0.06
C ASP A 90 31.77 -14.72 -1.00
N ARG A 91 31.67 -13.44 -1.35
CA ARG A 91 30.75 -12.97 -2.40
C ARG A 91 31.39 -13.29 -3.75
N LEU A 92 30.75 -14.15 -4.54
CA LEU A 92 31.16 -14.36 -5.93
C LEU A 92 30.73 -13.17 -6.80
N GLY A 93 29.49 -12.71 -6.63
CA GLY A 93 28.91 -11.66 -7.45
C GLY A 93 27.40 -11.62 -7.40
N TRP A 94 26.80 -10.77 -8.23
CA TRP A 94 25.34 -10.64 -8.36
C TRP A 94 24.87 -11.26 -9.67
N LEU A 95 24.02 -12.29 -9.55
CA LEU A 95 23.28 -12.87 -10.66
C LEU A 95 21.98 -12.10 -10.84
N THR A 96 21.80 -11.46 -11.99
CA THR A 96 20.61 -10.65 -12.29
C THR A 96 19.99 -11.03 -13.62
N PHE A 97 18.68 -10.82 -13.76
CA PHE A 97 17.96 -10.94 -15.02
C PHE A 97 17.42 -9.58 -15.45
N ASP A 98 17.70 -9.19 -16.69
CA ASP A 98 17.08 -8.03 -17.34
C ASP A 98 15.83 -8.47 -18.12
N PRO A 99 14.60 -8.11 -17.69
CA PRO A 99 13.37 -8.51 -18.36
C PRO A 99 13.16 -7.85 -19.73
N ILE A 100 13.90 -6.79 -20.05
CA ILE A 100 13.82 -6.10 -21.34
C ILE A 100 14.70 -6.82 -22.37
N ALA A 101 15.97 -7.04 -22.00
CA ALA A 101 16.93 -7.74 -22.84
C ALA A 101 16.73 -9.27 -22.84
N ARG A 102 15.95 -9.78 -21.87
CA ARG A 102 15.72 -11.21 -21.58
C ARG A 102 17.03 -11.97 -21.39
N LYS A 103 17.96 -11.37 -20.66
CA LYS A 103 19.31 -11.91 -20.48
C LYS A 103 19.70 -11.93 -19.02
N PHE A 104 20.37 -13.01 -18.64
CA PHE A 104 21.07 -13.08 -17.37
C PHE A 104 22.44 -12.43 -17.47
N SER A 105 22.89 -11.85 -16.36
CA SER A 105 24.25 -11.36 -16.20
C SER A 105 24.78 -11.74 -14.82
N LEU A 106 26.10 -11.91 -14.72
CA LEU A 106 26.79 -12.16 -13.47
C LEU A 106 27.86 -11.09 -13.25
N ASP A 107 27.60 -10.19 -12.31
CA ASP A 107 28.53 -9.13 -11.94
C ASP A 107 29.42 -9.60 -10.78
N ILE A 108 30.62 -10.06 -11.11
CA ILE A 108 31.57 -10.58 -10.11
C ILE A 108 32.00 -9.51 -9.10
N ALA A 109 32.20 -9.92 -7.85
CA ALA A 109 32.66 -9.08 -6.76
C ALA A 109 34.20 -9.19 -6.58
N PRO A 110 34.87 -8.17 -6.02
CA PRO A 110 36.31 -8.23 -5.75
C PRO A 110 36.73 -9.43 -4.89
N GLU A 111 35.87 -9.91 -3.99
CA GLU A 111 36.12 -11.08 -3.14
C GLU A 111 36.18 -12.40 -3.91
N ALA A 112 35.69 -12.43 -5.15
CA ALA A 112 35.81 -13.59 -6.04
C ALA A 112 37.23 -13.75 -6.61
N LEU A 113 37.96 -12.64 -6.78
CA LEU A 113 39.23 -12.61 -7.52
C LEU A 113 40.27 -13.62 -6.97
N PRO A 114 40.45 -13.80 -5.65
CA PRO A 114 41.35 -14.83 -5.12
C PRO A 114 41.06 -16.25 -5.60
N HIS A 115 39.79 -16.55 -5.92
CA HIS A 115 39.34 -17.90 -6.31
C HIS A 115 39.32 -18.07 -7.84
N ILE A 116 39.00 -17.02 -8.58
CA ILE A 116 38.81 -17.12 -10.03
C ILE A 116 40.07 -16.76 -10.82
N LEU A 117 40.83 -15.76 -10.38
CA LEU A 117 41.95 -15.16 -11.15
C LEU A 117 42.98 -16.19 -11.65
N PRO A 118 43.36 -17.23 -10.90
CA PRO A 118 44.30 -18.26 -11.38
C PRO A 118 43.82 -19.05 -12.60
N HIS A 119 42.52 -19.03 -12.89
CA HIS A 119 41.87 -19.81 -13.95
C HIS A 119 41.37 -18.93 -15.11
N VAL A 120 41.46 -17.61 -14.98
CA VAL A 120 40.95 -16.68 -16.00
C VAL A 120 41.86 -16.68 -17.22
N THR A 121 41.28 -16.93 -18.39
CA THR A 121 42.00 -16.92 -19.68
C THR A 121 41.59 -15.77 -20.59
N ARG A 122 40.50 -15.06 -20.27
CA ARG A 122 39.98 -13.91 -21.02
C ARG A 122 39.21 -12.94 -20.12
N GLY A 123 38.83 -11.77 -20.63
CA GLY A 123 38.03 -10.81 -19.87
C GLY A 123 38.80 -10.00 -18.82
N ILE A 124 40.14 -9.97 -18.93
CA ILE A 124 41.02 -9.07 -18.18
C ILE A 124 41.35 -7.87 -19.07
N VAL A 125 41.11 -6.67 -18.56
CA VAL A 125 41.50 -5.40 -19.18
C VAL A 125 42.75 -4.88 -18.47
N ASP A 126 43.86 -4.84 -19.19
CA ASP A 126 45.10 -4.25 -18.68
C ASP A 126 45.08 -2.73 -18.80
N LEU A 127 44.83 -2.07 -17.68
CA LEU A 127 44.71 -0.62 -17.63
C LEU A 127 46.06 0.10 -17.81
N GLU A 128 47.21 -0.58 -17.68
CA GLU A 128 48.51 0.03 -18.00
C GLU A 128 48.70 0.23 -19.50
N ALA A 129 48.13 -0.67 -20.31
CA ALA A 129 48.16 -0.59 -21.76
C ALA A 129 47.23 0.51 -22.33
N GLU A 130 46.33 1.08 -21.52
CA GLU A 130 45.38 2.10 -21.95
C GLU A 130 45.94 3.53 -21.80
N PRO A 131 46.15 4.28 -22.91
CA PRO A 131 46.79 5.61 -22.88
C PRO A 131 46.07 6.63 -22.00
N ALA A 132 44.73 6.57 -21.96
CA ALA A 132 43.91 7.46 -21.15
C ALA A 132 44.07 7.20 -19.64
N VAL A 133 44.41 5.97 -19.25
CA VAL A 133 44.60 5.59 -17.84
C VAL A 133 46.04 5.87 -17.41
N SER A 134 47.04 5.57 -18.25
CA SER A 134 48.45 5.81 -17.95
C SER A 134 48.78 7.31 -17.78
N ALA A 135 48.06 8.19 -18.48
CA ALA A 135 48.16 9.64 -18.32
C ALA A 135 47.47 10.20 -17.05
N HIS A 136 46.64 9.40 -16.37
CA HIS A 136 45.84 9.85 -15.23
C HIS A 136 46.69 9.93 -13.94
N LYS A 137 46.73 11.11 -13.32
CA LYS A 137 47.38 11.32 -12.01
C LYS A 137 46.36 11.18 -10.88
N GLY A 138 46.40 10.07 -10.13
CA GLY A 138 45.58 9.86 -8.94
C GLY A 138 45.01 8.44 -8.78
N ARG A 139 44.04 8.27 -7.87
CA ARG A 139 43.34 7.00 -7.66
C ARG A 139 42.36 6.74 -8.81
N ILE A 140 42.49 5.59 -9.46
CA ILE A 140 41.64 5.19 -10.61
C ILE A 140 40.36 4.45 -10.21
N GLY A 141 40.25 3.95 -8.97
CA GLY A 141 39.02 3.34 -8.47
C GLY A 141 37.85 4.34 -8.47
N GLY A 142 36.70 3.92 -9.00
CA GLY A 142 35.49 4.73 -9.19
C GLY A 142 35.48 5.59 -10.45
N LYS A 143 36.56 5.59 -11.25
CA LYS A 143 36.70 6.40 -12.47
C LYS A 143 36.30 5.62 -13.72
N GLN A 144 36.07 6.36 -14.81
CA GLN A 144 35.69 5.86 -16.11
C GLN A 144 36.72 6.28 -17.15
N PHE A 145 37.12 5.35 -18.01
CA PHE A 145 38.15 5.56 -19.03
C PHE A 145 37.70 4.96 -20.37
N PRO A 146 37.99 5.61 -21.50
CA PRO A 146 37.81 4.99 -22.81
C PRO A 146 38.80 3.83 -23.00
N LEU A 147 38.38 2.80 -23.73
CA LEU A 147 39.23 1.67 -24.12
C LEU A 147 39.69 1.84 -25.57
N ALA A 148 40.97 1.59 -25.83
CA ALA A 148 41.54 1.65 -27.18
C ALA A 148 41.13 0.45 -28.04
N ALA A 149 40.96 -0.73 -27.42
CA ALA A 149 40.50 -1.95 -28.07
C ALA A 149 39.01 -2.22 -27.74
N PRO A 150 38.23 -2.77 -28.69
CA PRO A 150 36.85 -3.14 -28.43
C PRO A 150 36.79 -4.29 -27.42
N VAL A 151 36.20 -4.03 -26.25
CA VAL A 151 35.90 -5.02 -25.22
C VAL A 151 34.38 -5.16 -25.13
N PRO A 152 33.82 -6.39 -25.14
CA PRO A 152 32.37 -6.56 -25.05
C PRO A 152 31.82 -5.95 -23.76
N ASP A 153 30.64 -5.35 -23.84
CA ASP A 153 29.94 -4.78 -22.67
C ASP A 153 29.73 -5.84 -21.57
N GLY A 154 29.71 -5.37 -20.31
CA GLY A 154 29.54 -6.19 -19.12
C GLY A 154 30.74 -6.17 -18.17
N THR A 155 30.69 -7.01 -17.14
CA THR A 155 31.71 -7.03 -16.07
C THR A 155 33.05 -7.57 -16.56
N VAL A 156 34.14 -6.91 -16.23
CA VAL A 156 35.52 -7.32 -16.56
C VAL A 156 36.37 -7.40 -15.30
N ILE A 157 37.47 -8.14 -15.36
CA ILE A 157 38.57 -7.98 -14.42
C ILE A 157 39.47 -6.88 -14.96
N VAL A 158 39.99 -6.02 -14.08
CA VAL A 158 40.96 -4.99 -14.45
C VAL A 158 42.29 -5.25 -13.76
N SER A 159 43.40 -5.06 -14.46
CA SER A 159 44.74 -5.07 -13.87
C SER A 159 45.40 -3.69 -13.97
N TYR A 160 46.11 -3.27 -12.93
CA TYR A 160 46.91 -2.05 -12.91
C TYR A 160 47.97 -2.10 -11.81
N LYS A 161 49.25 -1.92 -12.15
CA LYS A 161 50.40 -1.89 -11.25
C LYS A 161 50.45 -3.09 -10.31
N ASN A 162 50.35 -4.30 -10.88
CA ASN A 162 50.28 -5.58 -10.16
C ASN A 162 49.10 -5.71 -9.16
N ARG A 163 48.05 -4.88 -9.31
CA ARG A 163 46.79 -4.99 -8.57
C ARG A 163 45.68 -5.42 -9.50
N PHE A 164 44.68 -6.07 -8.95
CA PHE A 164 43.52 -6.57 -9.69
C PHE A 164 42.23 -6.01 -9.11
N GLY A 165 41.19 -5.97 -9.93
CA GLY A 165 39.92 -5.39 -9.57
C GLY A 165 38.80 -5.84 -10.48
N THR A 166 37.61 -5.33 -10.22
CA THR A 166 36.44 -5.52 -11.08
C THR A 166 36.09 -4.19 -11.75
N GLY A 167 35.69 -4.25 -13.02
CA GLY A 167 35.18 -3.10 -13.77
C GLY A 167 33.92 -3.46 -14.56
N VAL A 168 33.25 -2.46 -15.12
CA VAL A 168 32.13 -2.66 -16.05
C VAL A 168 32.45 -1.91 -17.32
N VAL A 169 32.40 -2.63 -18.44
CA VAL A 169 32.52 -2.04 -19.77
C VAL A 169 31.12 -1.72 -20.29
N ARG A 170 30.94 -0.50 -20.79
CA ARG A 170 29.73 -0.06 -21.47
C ARG A 170 30.09 0.98 -22.51
N ASP A 171 29.57 0.82 -23.73
CA ASP A 171 29.76 1.77 -24.82
C ASP A 171 31.25 2.11 -25.08
N GLY A 172 32.12 1.10 -25.04
CA GLY A 172 33.56 1.24 -25.25
C GLY A 172 34.33 1.93 -24.12
N GLN A 173 33.71 2.14 -22.96
CA GLN A 173 34.34 2.71 -21.77
C GLN A 173 34.34 1.73 -20.61
N VAL A 174 35.45 1.67 -19.87
CA VAL A 174 35.55 0.89 -18.64
C VAL A 174 35.37 1.79 -17.41
N ARG A 175 34.42 1.43 -16.55
CA ARG A 175 34.31 1.99 -15.20
C ARG A 175 35.00 1.05 -14.21
N VAL A 176 36.10 1.50 -13.63
CA VAL A 176 36.85 0.76 -12.62
C VAL A 176 36.12 0.89 -11.29
N LYS A 177 35.72 -0.23 -10.65
CA LYS A 177 35.08 -0.17 -9.33
C LYS A 177 36.12 0.02 -8.24
N GLU A 178 36.99 -0.97 -8.06
CA GLU A 178 38.03 -0.99 -7.04
C GLU A 178 39.22 -1.84 -7.52
N LEU A 179 40.44 -1.51 -7.05
CA LEU A 179 41.64 -2.31 -7.24
C LEU A 179 42.18 -2.73 -5.87
N VAL A 180 42.57 -3.99 -5.74
CA VAL A 180 43.12 -4.60 -4.53
C VAL A 180 44.31 -5.49 -4.89
N SER A 181 45.19 -5.74 -3.93
CA SER A 181 46.16 -6.82 -4.08
C SER A 181 45.42 -8.15 -3.91
N VAL A 182 45.59 -9.06 -4.87
CA VAL A 182 44.90 -10.35 -4.88
C VAL A 182 45.94 -11.46 -4.74
N GLU A 183 45.82 -12.23 -3.66
CA GLU A 183 46.57 -13.47 -3.47
C GLU A 183 45.65 -14.66 -3.79
N PRO A 184 46.04 -15.59 -4.69
CA PRO A 184 45.30 -16.80 -4.97
C PRO A 184 44.97 -17.59 -3.70
N ARG A 185 43.73 -18.08 -3.59
CA ARG A 185 43.27 -18.92 -2.48
C ARG A 185 42.70 -20.22 -3.02
N SER A 186 43.12 -21.32 -2.41
CA SER A 186 42.48 -22.63 -2.58
C SER A 186 41.85 -23.04 -1.24
N ARG A 187 40.62 -23.55 -1.28
CA ARG A 187 39.89 -24.06 -0.11
C ARG A 187 39.41 -25.48 -0.39
N PRO A 188 39.13 -26.28 0.65
CA PRO A 188 38.41 -27.55 0.48
C PRO A 188 37.11 -27.34 -0.30
N ASP A 189 36.75 -28.26 -1.19
CA ASP A 189 35.51 -28.20 -1.98
C ASP A 189 34.56 -29.33 -1.54
N PRO A 190 33.86 -29.20 -0.39
CA PRO A 190 32.99 -30.25 0.14
C PRO A 190 31.72 -30.43 -0.70
N GLY A 191 31.10 -31.61 -0.62
CA GLY A 191 29.77 -31.86 -1.18
C GLY A 191 28.66 -31.55 -0.18
N TRP A 192 27.40 -31.57 -0.64
CA TRP A 192 26.23 -31.37 0.23
C TRP A 192 26.10 -32.41 1.34
N ASP A 193 26.59 -33.65 1.14
CA ASP A 193 26.63 -34.68 2.18
C ASP A 193 27.44 -34.25 3.41
N GLU A 194 28.57 -33.58 3.18
CA GLU A 194 29.38 -33.05 4.28
C GLU A 194 28.68 -31.86 4.96
N VAL A 195 28.00 -31.00 4.19
CA VAL A 195 27.20 -29.90 4.74
C VAL A 195 26.10 -30.45 5.67
N ILE A 196 25.41 -31.51 5.24
CA ILE A 196 24.38 -32.20 6.04
C ILE A 196 25.00 -32.77 7.30
N GLU A 197 26.13 -33.48 7.19
CA GLU A 197 26.81 -34.07 8.34
C GLU A 197 27.22 -33.02 9.38
N LYS A 198 27.84 -31.91 8.95
CA LYS A 198 28.23 -30.83 9.87
C LYS A 198 27.03 -30.11 10.50
N ASN A 199 25.85 -30.19 9.89
CA ASN A 199 24.61 -29.59 10.40
C ASN A 199 23.66 -30.59 11.09
N ARG A 200 24.02 -31.87 11.19
CA ARG A 200 23.15 -32.96 11.68
C ARG A 200 22.51 -32.64 13.05
N TYR A 201 23.27 -32.07 13.98
CA TYR A 201 22.75 -31.65 15.29
C TYR A 201 21.65 -30.58 15.16
N HIS A 202 21.86 -29.57 14.34
CA HIS A 202 20.90 -28.49 14.11
C HIS A 202 19.65 -28.99 13.40
N LEU A 203 19.81 -29.86 12.39
CA LEU A 203 18.70 -30.48 11.66
C LEU A 203 17.79 -31.32 12.57
N LYS A 204 18.37 -32.14 13.46
CA LYS A 204 17.61 -32.88 14.49
C LYS A 204 16.81 -31.95 15.40
N ASN A 205 17.39 -30.81 15.79
CA ASN A 205 16.69 -29.83 16.62
C ASN A 205 15.54 -29.14 15.88
N LEU A 206 15.75 -28.77 14.61
CA LEU A 206 14.72 -28.18 13.76
C LEU A 206 13.53 -29.13 13.60
N GLU A 207 13.80 -30.40 13.26
CA GLU A 207 12.78 -31.44 13.14
C GLU A 207 12.00 -31.62 14.45
N ARG A 208 12.71 -31.82 15.57
CA ARG A 208 12.08 -32.01 16.89
C ARG A 208 11.17 -30.84 17.25
N ASN A 209 11.61 -29.61 17.00
CA ASN A 209 10.83 -28.42 17.29
C ASN A 209 9.57 -28.33 16.43
N ALA A 210 9.69 -28.57 15.12
CA ALA A 210 8.56 -28.54 14.20
C ALA A 210 7.53 -29.63 14.52
N VAL A 211 7.96 -30.88 14.76
CA VAL A 211 7.08 -31.98 15.18
C VAL A 211 6.39 -31.67 16.51
N ARG A 212 7.11 -31.08 17.48
CA ARG A 212 6.52 -30.66 18.75
C ARG A 212 5.45 -29.58 18.55
N THR A 213 5.69 -28.60 17.68
CA THR A 213 4.71 -27.56 17.36
C THR A 213 3.45 -28.16 16.71
N ILE A 214 3.60 -29.14 15.81
CA ILE A 214 2.46 -29.85 15.24
C ILE A 214 1.67 -30.60 16.33
N LYS A 215 2.35 -31.41 17.15
CA LYS A 215 1.71 -32.18 18.23
C LYS A 215 1.02 -31.31 19.27
N LYS A 216 1.54 -30.11 19.52
CA LYS A 216 0.95 -29.13 20.43
C LYS A 216 -0.43 -28.67 19.96
N HIS A 217 -0.64 -28.54 18.65
CA HIS A 217 -1.83 -27.91 18.07
C HIS A 217 -2.76 -28.85 17.31
N MET A 218 -2.33 -30.06 16.96
CA MET A 218 -3.12 -30.97 16.11
C MET A 218 -4.47 -31.39 16.70
N ASN A 219 -4.67 -31.20 18.02
CA ASN A 219 -5.92 -31.52 18.71
C ASN A 219 -6.75 -30.27 19.07
N ASP A 220 -6.36 -29.07 18.61
CA ASP A 220 -7.09 -27.82 18.89
C ASP A 220 -8.45 -27.77 18.16
N ARG A 221 -8.67 -28.67 17.19
CA ARG A 221 -9.92 -28.91 16.48
C ARG A 221 -10.13 -30.42 16.24
N PRO A 222 -11.36 -30.88 15.97
CA PRO A 222 -11.66 -32.31 15.74
C PRO A 222 -10.93 -32.93 14.56
N CYS A 223 -10.68 -32.16 13.50
CA CYS A 223 -10.01 -32.64 12.29
C CYS A 223 -8.61 -32.02 12.16
N VAL A 224 -7.65 -32.76 11.63
CA VAL A 224 -6.32 -32.23 11.28
C VAL A 224 -5.89 -32.69 9.89
N ASN A 225 -5.34 -31.77 9.12
CA ASN A 225 -4.86 -32.04 7.76
C ASN A 225 -3.61 -31.20 7.42
N VAL A 226 -2.95 -31.56 6.32
CA VAL A 226 -1.85 -30.80 5.72
C VAL A 226 -2.30 -30.14 4.43
N SER A 227 -2.05 -28.84 4.30
CA SER A 227 -2.18 -28.14 3.02
C SER A 227 -0.90 -28.33 2.22
N PHE A 228 -0.98 -29.16 1.19
CA PHE A 228 0.13 -29.47 0.31
C PHE A 228 0.05 -28.64 -0.97
N SER A 229 1.17 -28.05 -1.40
CA SER A 229 1.22 -27.21 -2.61
C SER A 229 2.16 -27.75 -3.69
N GLY A 230 2.77 -28.92 -3.49
CA GLY A 230 3.77 -29.47 -4.41
C GLY A 230 5.15 -28.82 -4.32
N GLY A 231 5.34 -27.80 -3.48
CA GLY A 231 6.62 -27.12 -3.29
C GLY A 231 7.42 -27.65 -2.09
N LYS A 232 8.72 -27.36 -2.05
CA LYS A 232 9.69 -27.81 -1.03
C LYS A 232 9.21 -27.60 0.40
N ASP A 233 8.59 -26.45 0.68
CA ASP A 233 8.15 -26.07 2.01
C ASP A 233 6.97 -26.95 2.46
N SER A 234 6.01 -27.17 1.57
CA SER A 234 4.88 -28.07 1.82
C SER A 234 5.29 -29.55 1.89
N THR A 235 6.33 -29.96 1.13
CA THR A 235 6.92 -31.30 1.22
C THR A 235 7.58 -31.54 2.57
N ALA A 236 8.38 -30.58 3.06
CA ALA A 236 9.00 -30.68 4.38
C ALA A 236 7.93 -30.76 5.48
N VAL A 237 6.88 -29.93 5.38
CA VAL A 237 5.75 -29.95 6.31
C VAL A 237 4.98 -31.26 6.26
N LEU A 238 4.71 -31.81 5.08
CA LEU A 238 4.03 -33.09 4.93
C LEU A 238 4.80 -34.22 5.63
N HIS A 239 6.11 -34.29 5.41
CA HIS A 239 6.96 -35.27 6.08
C HIS A 239 6.98 -35.07 7.62
N LEU A 240 7.08 -33.82 8.09
CA LEU A 240 7.03 -33.49 9.52
C LEU A 240 5.68 -33.83 10.16
N ALA A 241 4.58 -33.58 9.45
CA ALA A 241 3.22 -33.85 9.90
C ALA A 241 2.95 -35.36 9.99
N ARG A 242 3.38 -36.14 9.00
CA ARG A 242 3.33 -37.61 9.06
C ARG A 242 4.11 -38.15 10.26
N LYS A 243 5.29 -37.60 10.53
CA LYS A 243 6.08 -37.95 11.73
C LYS A 243 5.37 -37.56 13.04
N ALA A 244 4.51 -36.56 13.01
CA ALA A 244 3.69 -36.16 14.15
C ALA A 244 2.42 -37.00 14.31
N GLY A 245 2.05 -37.83 13.32
CA GLY A 245 0.83 -38.65 13.31
C GLY A 245 -0.33 -38.07 12.49
N VAL A 246 -0.07 -37.09 11.62
CA VAL A 246 -1.09 -36.50 10.73
C VAL A 246 -0.95 -37.09 9.34
N GLU A 247 -1.94 -37.88 8.92
CA GLU A 247 -1.94 -38.58 7.63
C GLU A 247 -2.70 -37.81 6.54
N ASN A 248 -3.81 -37.16 6.91
CA ASN A 248 -4.66 -36.43 5.97
C ASN A 248 -3.92 -35.24 5.37
N ALA A 249 -3.86 -35.19 4.04
CA ALA A 249 -3.24 -34.11 3.30
C ALA A 249 -3.99 -33.91 1.98
N PHE A 250 -4.09 -32.66 1.55
CA PHE A 250 -4.78 -32.32 0.32
C PHE A 250 -3.97 -31.35 -0.54
N PHE A 251 -4.18 -31.43 -1.85
CA PHE A 251 -3.62 -30.58 -2.88
C PHE A 251 -4.77 -30.00 -3.71
N ILE A 252 -4.88 -28.67 -3.77
CA ILE A 252 -5.85 -28.00 -4.63
C ILE A 252 -5.22 -27.87 -6.01
N ASP A 253 -5.71 -28.67 -6.96
CA ASP A 253 -5.31 -28.58 -8.35
C ASP A 253 -6.15 -27.48 -9.02
N THR A 254 -5.47 -26.39 -9.36
CA THR A 254 -6.09 -25.20 -9.96
C THR A 254 -6.42 -25.40 -11.44
N GLY A 255 -5.99 -26.51 -12.06
CA GLY A 255 -6.02 -26.72 -13.51
C GLY A 255 -4.94 -25.93 -14.26
N LEU A 256 -4.11 -25.16 -13.54
CA LEU A 256 -3.00 -24.37 -14.08
C LEU A 256 -1.65 -24.79 -13.52
N GLU A 257 -1.60 -25.85 -12.72
CA GLU A 257 -0.35 -26.40 -12.19
C GLU A 257 0.47 -27.04 -13.30
N LEU A 258 1.79 -27.04 -13.16
CA LEU A 258 2.66 -27.75 -14.09
C LEU A 258 2.43 -29.27 -13.99
N PRO A 259 2.47 -30.03 -15.10
CA PRO A 259 2.25 -31.48 -15.09
C PRO A 259 3.10 -32.22 -14.05
N GLU A 260 4.37 -31.86 -13.94
CA GLU A 260 5.34 -32.40 -12.99
C GLU A 260 4.90 -32.16 -11.54
N THR A 261 4.23 -31.04 -11.26
CA THR A 261 3.73 -30.72 -9.92
C THR A 261 2.52 -31.56 -9.57
N VAL A 262 1.62 -31.78 -10.53
CA VAL A 262 0.46 -32.65 -10.34
C VAL A 262 0.90 -34.10 -10.15
N GLU A 263 1.85 -34.58 -10.97
CA GLU A 263 2.44 -35.91 -10.83
C GLU A 263 3.19 -36.06 -9.51
N PHE A 264 4.01 -35.06 -9.14
CA PHE A 264 4.70 -35.05 -7.86
C PHE A 264 3.70 -35.09 -6.70
N ALA A 265 2.65 -34.28 -6.72
CA ALA A 265 1.61 -34.30 -5.68
C ALA A 265 0.94 -35.67 -5.59
N ALA A 266 0.57 -36.29 -6.72
CA ALA A 266 0.01 -37.64 -6.74
C ALA A 266 0.97 -38.66 -6.10
N SER A 267 2.27 -38.59 -6.41
CA SER A 267 3.30 -39.48 -5.85
C SER A 267 3.44 -39.35 -4.32
N GLN A 268 3.06 -38.20 -3.75
CA GLN A 268 3.12 -37.99 -2.31
C GLN A 268 1.93 -38.60 -1.56
N GLY A 269 0.93 -39.16 -2.25
CA GLY A 269 -0.25 -39.77 -1.62
C GLY A 269 -1.11 -38.73 -0.89
N VAL A 270 -1.28 -37.55 -1.49
CA VAL A 270 -2.20 -36.50 -1.01
C VAL A 270 -3.48 -36.50 -1.84
N GLU A 271 -4.60 -36.13 -1.24
CA GLU A 271 -5.88 -36.03 -1.96
C GLU A 271 -5.85 -34.86 -2.95
N ILE A 272 -6.12 -35.12 -4.23
CA ILE A 272 -6.13 -34.09 -5.27
C ILE A 272 -7.56 -33.59 -5.48
N ILE A 273 -7.77 -32.30 -5.22
CA ILE A 273 -9.08 -31.65 -5.32
C ILE A 273 -9.13 -30.81 -6.60
N ARG A 274 -10.00 -31.21 -7.53
CA ARG A 274 -10.26 -30.52 -8.81
C ARG A 274 -11.67 -29.97 -8.84
N LYS A 275 -11.88 -28.85 -8.15
CA LYS A 275 -13.19 -28.15 -8.07
C LYS A 275 -13.09 -26.69 -8.53
N GLY A 276 -12.00 -26.30 -9.20
CA GLY A 276 -11.83 -24.96 -9.75
C GLY A 276 -12.72 -24.70 -10.97
N GLY A 277 -13.08 -23.43 -11.19
CA GLY A 277 -13.75 -23.00 -12.42
C GLY A 277 -12.80 -22.99 -13.63
N ASP A 278 -13.32 -22.66 -14.82
CA ASP A 278 -12.50 -22.53 -16.03
C ASP A 278 -11.76 -21.18 -16.04
N PHE A 279 -10.43 -21.25 -15.92
CA PHE A 279 -9.57 -20.06 -15.96
C PHE A 279 -9.66 -19.30 -17.28
N PHE A 280 -9.61 -20.00 -18.41
CA PHE A 280 -9.55 -19.35 -19.72
C PHE A 280 -10.90 -18.74 -20.10
N GLN A 281 -12.00 -19.30 -19.61
CA GLN A 281 -13.30 -18.64 -19.71
C GLN A 281 -13.37 -17.37 -18.83
N ALA A 282 -12.82 -17.43 -17.61
CA ALA A 282 -12.84 -16.31 -16.67
C ALA A 282 -11.93 -15.16 -17.11
N VAL A 283 -10.73 -15.45 -17.63
CA VAL A 283 -9.73 -14.44 -18.02
C VAL A 283 -10.18 -13.62 -19.21
N GLU A 284 -10.96 -14.18 -20.15
CA GLU A 284 -11.53 -13.43 -21.27
C GLU A 284 -12.48 -12.31 -20.81
N LYS A 285 -13.08 -12.45 -19.62
CA LYS A 285 -13.94 -11.42 -19.01
C LYS A 285 -13.19 -10.52 -18.02
N ALA A 286 -12.37 -11.12 -17.15
CA ALA A 286 -11.72 -10.43 -16.05
C ALA A 286 -10.37 -9.77 -16.43
N GLY A 287 -9.82 -10.12 -17.59
CA GLY A 287 -8.46 -9.77 -17.98
C GLY A 287 -7.37 -10.55 -17.22
N PRO A 288 -6.09 -10.35 -17.56
CA PRO A 288 -4.98 -11.03 -16.91
C PRO A 288 -4.95 -10.79 -15.38
N PRO A 289 -4.63 -11.80 -14.56
CA PRO A 289 -4.45 -11.61 -13.13
C PRO A 289 -3.15 -10.81 -12.84
N GLY A 290 -3.17 -9.98 -11.80
CA GLY A 290 -2.00 -9.20 -11.34
C GLY A 290 -1.46 -9.67 -9.98
N LYS A 291 -0.22 -9.30 -9.63
CA LYS A 291 0.39 -9.54 -8.30
C LYS A 291 -0.40 -8.84 -7.19
N ASP A 292 -0.90 -7.65 -7.50
CA ASP A 292 -1.78 -6.78 -6.72
C ASP A 292 -3.25 -7.18 -6.79
N HIS A 293 -3.65 -7.97 -7.80
CA HIS A 293 -5.02 -8.42 -7.97
C HIS A 293 -5.11 -9.88 -8.48
N ARG A 294 -4.83 -10.83 -7.59
CA ARG A 294 -4.82 -12.28 -7.88
C ARG A 294 -6.22 -12.91 -7.82
N TRP A 295 -7.14 -12.43 -8.65
CA TRP A 295 -8.51 -12.97 -8.71
C TRP A 295 -8.52 -14.48 -9.02
N CYS A 296 -7.55 -14.97 -9.80
CA CYS A 296 -7.42 -16.39 -10.13
C CYS A 296 -7.24 -17.27 -8.87
N CYS A 297 -6.52 -16.79 -7.85
CA CYS A 297 -6.38 -17.53 -6.58
C CYS A 297 -7.71 -17.63 -5.82
N LYS A 298 -8.57 -16.60 -5.89
CA LYS A 298 -9.90 -16.65 -5.25
C LYS A 298 -10.76 -17.73 -5.91
N LEU A 299 -10.84 -17.71 -7.24
CA LEU A 299 -11.66 -18.62 -8.03
C LEU A 299 -11.15 -20.06 -8.01
N LEU A 300 -9.86 -20.26 -8.25
CA LEU A 300 -9.30 -21.59 -8.52
C LEU A 300 -8.71 -22.27 -7.30
N LYS A 301 -8.42 -21.52 -6.22
CA LYS A 301 -7.76 -22.06 -5.02
C LYS A 301 -8.60 -21.89 -3.76
N LEU A 302 -8.99 -20.67 -3.42
CA LEU A 302 -9.66 -20.37 -2.15
C LEU A 302 -11.12 -20.87 -2.12
N GLN A 303 -11.88 -20.69 -3.20
CA GLN A 303 -13.25 -21.20 -3.27
C GLN A 303 -13.30 -22.75 -3.25
N PRO A 304 -12.51 -23.49 -4.04
CA PRO A 304 -12.41 -24.95 -3.93
C PRO A 304 -11.99 -25.41 -2.54
N LEU A 305 -11.03 -24.72 -1.92
CA LEU A 305 -10.60 -24.98 -0.55
C LEU A 305 -11.76 -24.80 0.45
N LYS A 306 -12.53 -23.70 0.35
CA LYS A 306 -13.69 -23.45 1.21
C LYS A 306 -14.72 -24.56 1.09
N ILE A 307 -15.05 -24.99 -0.14
CA ILE A 307 -15.99 -26.08 -0.40
C ILE A 307 -15.49 -27.40 0.20
N TYR A 308 -14.21 -27.71 0.02
CA TYR A 308 -13.61 -28.91 0.58
C TYR A 308 -13.64 -28.92 2.11
N LEU A 309 -13.20 -27.82 2.74
CA LEU A 309 -13.15 -27.72 4.20
C LEU A 309 -14.54 -27.68 4.85
N ALA A 310 -15.55 -27.14 4.17
CA ALA A 310 -16.93 -27.18 4.66
C ALA A 310 -17.43 -28.62 4.86
N GLY A 311 -16.97 -29.56 4.04
CA GLY A 311 -17.29 -30.99 4.21
C GLY A 311 -16.58 -31.68 5.37
N LEU A 312 -15.48 -31.11 5.88
CA LEU A 312 -14.69 -31.66 6.99
C LEU A 312 -15.07 -31.09 8.36
N GLY A 313 -15.68 -29.91 8.41
CA GLY A 313 -15.96 -29.18 9.64
C GLY A 313 -14.74 -28.48 10.25
N PRO A 314 -14.76 -28.15 11.55
CA PRO A 314 -13.65 -27.47 12.22
C PRO A 314 -12.35 -28.27 12.15
N CYS A 315 -11.29 -27.66 11.64
CA CYS A 315 -10.02 -28.34 11.40
C CYS A 315 -8.79 -27.50 11.71
N VAL A 316 -7.70 -28.20 12.04
CA VAL A 316 -6.34 -27.69 12.07
C VAL A 316 -5.69 -27.99 10.72
N THR A 317 -5.14 -26.98 10.06
CA THR A 317 -4.39 -27.15 8.82
C THR A 317 -2.93 -26.78 9.01
N ILE A 318 -2.05 -27.74 8.82
CA ILE A 318 -0.60 -27.54 8.89
C ILE A 318 -0.10 -27.02 7.53
N GLN A 319 0.67 -25.94 7.53
CA GLN A 319 1.09 -25.23 6.32
C GLN A 319 2.59 -24.89 6.30
N GLY A 320 3.16 -24.79 5.10
CA GLY A 320 4.57 -24.50 4.84
C GLY A 320 4.95 -23.02 4.76
N ASN A 321 4.32 -22.12 5.52
CA ASN A 321 4.63 -20.68 5.45
C ASN A 321 5.89 -20.33 6.28
N ARG A 322 6.75 -19.44 5.77
CA ARG A 322 8.02 -19.03 6.39
C ARG A 322 8.23 -17.51 6.43
N TRP A 323 8.91 -17.02 7.46
CA TRP A 323 9.25 -15.60 7.66
C TRP A 323 10.06 -15.00 6.51
N TYR A 324 11.02 -15.76 5.99
CA TYR A 324 11.99 -15.25 5.00
C TYR A 324 11.46 -15.26 3.56
N GLU A 325 10.27 -15.81 3.32
CA GLU A 325 9.72 -15.93 1.96
C GLU A 325 9.26 -14.57 1.39
N SER A 326 8.74 -13.68 2.24
CA SER A 326 8.33 -12.33 1.86
C SER A 326 8.23 -11.41 3.07
N TRP A 327 8.28 -10.11 2.83
CA TRP A 327 8.12 -9.08 3.87
C TRP A 327 6.82 -9.24 4.66
N ASN A 328 5.72 -9.56 3.98
CA ASN A 328 4.38 -9.72 4.58
C ASN A 328 4.29 -10.95 5.50
N ARG A 329 5.29 -11.83 5.47
CA ARG A 329 5.33 -13.07 6.25
C ARG A 329 6.30 -12.98 7.43
N ALA A 330 7.06 -11.90 7.59
CA ALA A 330 8.09 -11.77 8.62
C ALA A 330 7.53 -11.91 10.06
N ASP A 331 6.27 -11.54 10.26
CA ASP A 331 5.57 -11.59 11.56
C ASP A 331 4.58 -12.75 11.68
N LEU A 332 4.71 -13.81 10.87
CA LEU A 332 3.80 -14.97 10.96
C LEU A 332 3.85 -15.59 12.36
N ASP A 333 2.68 -15.70 12.98
CA ASP A 333 2.48 -16.41 14.24
C ASP A 333 2.63 -17.92 14.10
N GLU A 334 2.77 -18.61 15.22
CA GLU A 334 2.75 -20.08 15.27
C GLU A 334 1.46 -20.67 14.71
N THR A 335 0.36 -20.05 15.12
CA THR A 335 -1.00 -20.39 14.74
C THR A 335 -1.72 -19.14 14.27
N SER A 336 -2.55 -19.27 13.25
CA SER A 336 -3.40 -18.16 12.81
C SER A 336 -4.79 -18.67 12.39
N GLN A 337 -5.82 -17.95 12.78
CA GLN A 337 -7.18 -18.22 12.32
C GLN A 337 -7.26 -17.87 10.83
N ASN A 338 -7.83 -18.76 10.00
CA ASN A 338 -8.03 -18.41 8.58
C ASN A 338 -9.15 -17.36 8.46
N PRO A 339 -8.87 -16.15 7.93
CA PRO A 339 -9.89 -15.11 7.78
C PRO A 339 -10.99 -15.49 6.78
N ALA A 340 -10.69 -16.34 5.78
CA ALA A 340 -11.66 -16.81 4.79
C ALA A 340 -12.45 -18.04 5.23
N ASN A 341 -12.04 -18.69 6.33
CA ASN A 341 -12.72 -19.85 6.90
C ASN A 341 -12.53 -19.89 8.43
N PRO A 342 -13.48 -19.34 9.22
CA PRO A 342 -13.42 -19.32 10.69
C PRO A 342 -13.31 -20.71 11.34
N LEU A 343 -13.62 -21.79 10.62
CA LEU A 343 -13.50 -23.15 11.12
C LEU A 343 -12.07 -23.72 10.98
N GLN A 344 -11.17 -23.02 10.29
CA GLN A 344 -9.82 -23.48 10.00
C GLN A 344 -8.74 -22.74 10.82
N LEU A 345 -8.05 -23.48 11.69
CA LEU A 345 -6.87 -23.00 12.41
C LEU A 345 -5.59 -23.40 11.66
N ASN A 346 -4.82 -22.44 11.18
CA ASN A 346 -3.55 -22.71 10.50
C ASN A 346 -2.40 -22.87 11.49
N VAL A 347 -1.49 -23.81 11.24
CA VAL A 347 -0.27 -24.03 12.02
C VAL A 347 0.95 -23.95 11.10
N SER A 348 1.93 -23.11 11.43
CA SER A 348 3.15 -22.91 10.63
C SER A 348 4.41 -23.42 11.39
N PRO A 349 4.71 -24.74 11.33
CA PRO A 349 5.74 -25.36 12.16
C PRO A 349 7.17 -25.04 11.72
N ILE A 350 7.36 -24.58 10.49
CA ILE A 350 8.66 -24.21 9.91
C ILE A 350 8.82 -22.70 9.74
N ARG A 351 7.98 -21.89 10.40
CA ARG A 351 7.92 -20.42 10.17
C ARG A 351 9.27 -19.71 10.25
N ASN A 352 10.19 -20.19 11.07
CA ASN A 352 11.52 -19.61 11.27
C ASN A 352 12.64 -20.29 10.47
N TRP A 353 12.33 -21.16 9.50
CA TRP A 353 13.31 -21.79 8.60
C TRP A 353 13.54 -20.90 7.37
N ARG A 354 14.78 -20.84 6.88
CA ARG A 354 15.18 -20.37 5.55
C ARG A 354 15.06 -21.51 4.54
N ALA A 355 15.06 -21.17 3.25
CA ALA A 355 15.05 -22.16 2.18
C ALA A 355 16.20 -23.17 2.31
N LEU A 356 17.40 -22.71 2.70
CA LEU A 356 18.55 -23.58 2.98
C LEU A 356 18.24 -24.65 4.04
N GLU A 357 17.57 -24.28 5.12
CA GLU A 357 17.23 -25.22 6.20
C GLU A 357 16.18 -26.25 5.73
N VAL A 358 15.26 -25.84 4.85
CA VAL A 358 14.28 -26.74 4.20
C VAL A 358 14.99 -27.74 3.28
N PHE A 359 15.86 -27.29 2.38
CA PHE A 359 16.61 -28.18 1.47
C PHE A 359 17.50 -29.15 2.23
N LEU A 360 18.30 -28.67 3.20
CA LEU A 360 19.15 -29.54 4.00
C LEU A 360 18.35 -30.58 4.78
N TYR A 361 17.16 -30.22 5.27
CA TYR A 361 16.28 -31.17 5.93
C TYR A 361 15.74 -32.24 4.96
N LEU A 362 15.25 -31.84 3.79
CA LEU A 362 14.74 -32.77 2.78
C LEU A 362 15.82 -33.75 2.32
N TRP A 363 17.02 -33.26 2.02
CA TRP A 363 18.15 -34.11 1.64
C TRP A 363 18.62 -35.02 2.77
N TRP A 364 18.70 -34.51 4.00
CA TRP A 364 19.06 -35.34 5.17
C TRP A 364 18.07 -36.48 5.41
N ARG A 365 16.79 -36.25 5.10
CA ARG A 365 15.71 -37.24 5.26
C ARG A 365 15.42 -38.03 3.99
N GLU A 366 16.18 -37.78 2.92
CA GLU A 366 16.00 -38.40 1.61
C GLU A 366 14.54 -38.28 1.10
N VAL A 367 13.90 -37.15 1.40
CA VAL A 367 12.52 -36.88 0.99
C VAL A 367 12.51 -36.40 -0.46
N PRO A 368 11.75 -37.04 -1.36
CA PRO A 368 11.64 -36.61 -2.75
C PRO A 368 11.21 -35.15 -2.87
N MET A 369 11.79 -34.43 -3.82
CA MET A 369 11.45 -33.04 -4.11
C MET A 369 10.81 -32.94 -5.49
N ASN A 370 10.03 -31.89 -5.69
CA ASN A 370 9.50 -31.57 -7.00
C ASN A 370 10.65 -31.35 -8.00
N PRO A 371 10.68 -32.04 -9.15
CA PRO A 371 11.79 -31.99 -10.10
C PRO A 371 12.02 -30.58 -10.69
N LEU A 372 10.98 -29.74 -10.71
CA LEU A 372 11.06 -28.39 -11.28
C LEU A 372 12.09 -27.48 -10.57
N TYR A 373 12.44 -27.79 -9.31
CA TYR A 373 13.51 -27.09 -8.61
C TYR A 373 14.88 -27.30 -9.28
N GLU A 374 15.19 -28.52 -9.72
CA GLU A 374 16.43 -28.82 -10.45
C GLU A 374 16.41 -28.22 -11.86
N MET A 375 15.22 -28.03 -12.42
CA MET A 375 15.00 -27.40 -13.73
C MET A 375 15.03 -25.86 -13.68
N GLY A 376 15.20 -25.26 -12.51
CA GLY A 376 15.49 -23.82 -12.35
C GLY A 376 14.36 -22.96 -11.80
N LEU A 377 13.22 -23.55 -11.42
CA LEU A 377 12.16 -22.80 -10.73
C LEU A 377 12.51 -22.61 -9.24
N GLU A 378 12.40 -21.38 -8.73
CA GLU A 378 12.54 -21.07 -7.30
C GLU A 378 11.22 -21.33 -6.55
N ARG A 379 10.10 -21.14 -7.24
CA ARG A 379 8.76 -21.39 -6.72
C ARG A 379 7.96 -22.24 -7.70
N VAL A 380 7.32 -23.26 -7.13
CA VAL A 380 6.41 -24.14 -7.84
C VAL A 380 4.97 -23.67 -7.58
N GLY A 381 4.16 -23.64 -8.63
CA GLY A 381 2.75 -23.28 -8.61
C GLY A 381 2.23 -23.17 -10.04
N CYS A 382 1.15 -22.40 -10.24
CA CYS A 382 0.58 -22.21 -11.56
C CYS A 382 1.59 -21.61 -12.55
N TYR A 383 1.68 -22.17 -13.77
CA TYR A 383 2.69 -21.77 -14.77
C TYR A 383 2.56 -20.31 -15.23
N LEU A 384 1.35 -19.75 -15.19
CA LEU A 384 1.03 -18.35 -15.53
C LEU A 384 0.77 -17.47 -14.30
N CYS A 385 1.23 -17.88 -13.12
CA CYS A 385 1.00 -17.12 -11.90
C CYS A 385 1.70 -15.75 -11.98
N PRO A 386 0.98 -14.63 -11.77
CA PRO A 386 1.60 -13.31 -11.86
C PRO A 386 2.68 -13.11 -10.79
N ALA A 387 2.69 -13.90 -9.72
CA ALA A 387 3.73 -13.84 -8.70
C ALA A 387 5.09 -14.36 -9.16
N VAL A 388 5.18 -15.13 -10.26
CA VAL A 388 6.42 -15.71 -10.81
C VAL A 388 7.32 -14.63 -11.42
N LEU A 389 8.65 -14.84 -11.36
CA LEU A 389 9.62 -13.93 -11.97
C LEU A 389 9.66 -14.12 -13.50
N GLU A 390 10.00 -13.07 -14.25
CA GLU A 390 10.05 -13.15 -15.71
C GLU A 390 11.16 -14.09 -16.15
N SER A 391 12.26 -14.10 -15.39
CA SER A 391 13.35 -15.08 -15.54
C SER A 391 12.89 -16.53 -15.40
N GLU A 392 11.95 -16.83 -14.49
CA GLU A 392 11.38 -18.16 -14.32
C GLU A 392 10.42 -18.47 -15.49
N TYR A 393 9.61 -17.49 -15.91
CA TYR A 393 8.70 -17.63 -17.03
C TYR A 393 9.43 -17.85 -18.37
N GLU A 394 10.61 -17.24 -18.56
CA GLU A 394 11.46 -17.52 -19.72
C GLU A 394 11.92 -18.99 -19.78
N GLY A 395 12.30 -19.56 -18.63
CA GLY A 395 12.58 -20.99 -18.56
C GLY A 395 11.36 -21.85 -18.87
N LEU A 396 10.16 -21.41 -18.47
CA LEU A 396 8.91 -22.12 -18.78
C LEU A 396 8.58 -22.13 -20.28
N ARG A 397 8.96 -21.10 -21.04
CA ARG A 397 8.78 -21.11 -22.50
C ARG A 397 9.61 -22.18 -23.18
N GLU A 398 10.78 -22.48 -22.64
CA GLU A 398 11.63 -23.56 -23.13
C GLU A 398 11.11 -24.94 -22.70
N MET A 399 10.65 -25.07 -21.45
CA MET A 399 10.20 -26.35 -20.88
C MET A 399 8.78 -26.76 -21.34
N HIS A 400 7.88 -25.79 -21.47
CA HIS A 400 6.44 -26.01 -21.73
C HIS A 400 5.87 -24.99 -22.74
N PRO A 401 6.38 -24.97 -23.98
CA PRO A 401 5.92 -24.03 -25.00
C PRO A 401 4.40 -24.10 -25.19
N ASP A 402 3.81 -25.30 -25.22
CA ASP A 402 2.35 -25.45 -25.42
C ASP A 402 1.51 -24.72 -24.35
N LEU A 403 1.98 -24.65 -23.10
CA LEU A 403 1.29 -23.95 -22.02
C LEU A 403 1.50 -22.44 -22.10
N THR A 404 2.74 -22.01 -22.34
CA THR A 404 3.11 -20.60 -22.38
C THR A 404 2.64 -19.91 -23.65
N ASP A 405 2.68 -20.58 -24.80
CA ASP A 405 2.26 -20.02 -26.09
C ASP A 405 0.77 -19.68 -26.06
N ARG A 406 -0.06 -20.56 -25.51
CA ARG A 406 -1.49 -20.26 -25.29
C ARG A 406 -1.71 -19.03 -24.42
N TRP A 407 -0.89 -18.85 -23.37
CA TRP A 407 -0.98 -17.69 -22.49
C TRP A 407 -0.47 -16.41 -23.16
N ASP A 408 0.67 -16.50 -23.85
CA ASP A 408 1.30 -15.40 -24.56
C ASP A 408 0.40 -14.92 -25.71
N GLU A 409 -0.22 -15.81 -26.47
CA GLU A 409 -1.24 -15.50 -27.48
C GLU A 409 -2.42 -14.74 -26.87
N PHE A 410 -2.90 -15.16 -25.69
CA PHE A 410 -3.95 -14.44 -24.99
C PHE A 410 -3.48 -13.04 -24.57
N LEU A 411 -2.28 -12.90 -24.00
CA LEU A 411 -1.74 -11.60 -23.58
C LEU A 411 -1.54 -10.65 -24.76
N ILE A 412 -1.09 -11.15 -25.90
CA ILE A 412 -0.95 -10.38 -27.14
C ILE A 412 -2.32 -9.89 -27.60
N ARG A 413 -3.29 -10.81 -27.77
CA ARG A 413 -4.66 -10.44 -28.17
C ARG A 413 -5.30 -9.45 -27.20
N TRP A 414 -5.08 -9.64 -25.90
CA TRP A 414 -5.59 -8.73 -24.86
C TRP A 414 -4.94 -7.35 -24.94
N ALA A 415 -3.62 -7.29 -25.13
CA ALA A 415 -2.91 -6.03 -25.27
C ALA A 415 -3.39 -5.24 -26.50
N GLU A 416 -3.51 -5.91 -27.65
CA GLU A 416 -4.02 -5.31 -28.88
C GLU A 416 -5.45 -4.79 -28.73
N LYS A 417 -6.34 -5.60 -28.14
CA LYS A 417 -7.74 -5.25 -27.89
C LYS A 417 -7.89 -4.00 -27.01
N ASN A 418 -7.02 -3.83 -26.02
CA ASN A 418 -7.09 -2.75 -25.05
C ASN A 418 -6.06 -1.62 -25.33
N GLY A 419 -5.46 -1.61 -26.52
CA GLY A 419 -4.48 -0.58 -26.90
C GLY A 419 -3.22 -0.53 -26.03
N LEU A 420 -2.87 -1.60 -25.32
CA LEU A 420 -1.70 -1.61 -24.44
C LEU A 420 -0.39 -1.73 -25.24
N PRO A 421 0.72 -1.15 -24.75
CA PRO A 421 2.01 -1.20 -25.47
C PRO A 421 2.54 -2.64 -25.56
N ASP A 422 3.37 -2.91 -26.56
CA ASP A 422 4.08 -4.20 -26.76
C ASP A 422 4.83 -4.66 -25.49
N ALA A 423 5.36 -3.69 -24.73
CA ALA A 423 5.98 -3.90 -23.43
C ALA A 423 5.07 -4.63 -22.41
N TYR A 424 3.75 -4.52 -22.53
CA TYR A 424 2.76 -5.15 -21.65
C TYR A 424 3.01 -6.64 -21.50
N HIS A 425 3.11 -7.35 -22.61
CA HIS A 425 3.36 -8.79 -22.62
C HIS A 425 4.86 -9.10 -22.70
N ARG A 426 5.65 -8.35 -23.50
CA ARG A 426 7.06 -8.70 -23.72
C ARG A 426 7.98 -8.50 -22.53
N TRP A 427 7.70 -7.51 -21.67
CA TRP A 427 8.49 -7.27 -20.45
C TRP A 427 7.80 -7.85 -19.21
N GLY A 428 6.70 -8.59 -19.41
CA GLY A 428 5.91 -9.16 -18.33
C GLY A 428 5.21 -8.12 -17.45
N LEU A 429 4.87 -6.93 -17.99
CA LEU A 429 4.19 -5.88 -17.21
C LEU A 429 2.75 -6.25 -16.85
N TRP A 430 2.13 -7.16 -17.60
CA TRP A 430 0.79 -7.72 -17.31
C TRP A 430 0.61 -8.25 -15.89
N ARG A 431 1.71 -8.60 -15.22
CA ARG A 431 1.72 -9.10 -13.84
C ARG A 431 1.36 -8.03 -12.80
N TRP A 432 1.11 -6.80 -13.21
CA TRP A 432 0.70 -5.71 -12.32
C TRP A 432 -0.43 -4.93 -12.96
N ARG A 433 -1.50 -4.67 -12.20
CA ARG A 433 -2.50 -3.68 -12.61
C ARG A 433 -1.91 -2.28 -12.43
N ALA A 434 -1.37 -1.99 -11.25
CA ALA A 434 -0.58 -0.79 -10.97
C ALA A 434 0.92 -1.11 -10.89
N LEU A 435 1.73 -0.43 -11.70
CA LEU A 435 3.16 -0.70 -11.80
C LEU A 435 3.92 -0.29 -10.52
N PRO A 436 4.76 -1.18 -9.94
CA PRO A 436 5.58 -0.83 -8.78
C PRO A 436 6.66 0.19 -9.17
N PRO A 437 7.23 0.94 -8.20
CA PRO A 437 8.18 2.03 -8.47
C PRO A 437 9.30 1.68 -9.47
N LYS A 438 9.92 0.50 -9.34
CA LYS A 438 10.99 0.07 -10.24
C LYS A 438 10.52 -0.18 -11.68
N MET A 439 9.30 -0.70 -11.87
CA MET A 439 8.78 -0.91 -13.21
C MET A 439 8.30 0.41 -13.85
N ARG A 440 7.85 1.37 -13.03
CA ARG A 440 7.59 2.74 -13.50
C ARG A 440 8.87 3.44 -13.95
N GLU A 441 9.96 3.27 -13.22
CA GLU A 441 11.29 3.76 -13.61
C GLU A 441 11.73 3.15 -14.94
N VAL A 442 11.61 1.82 -15.09
CA VAL A 442 11.86 1.12 -16.36
C VAL A 442 11.00 1.67 -17.51
N CYS A 443 9.69 1.91 -17.27
CA CYS A 443 8.80 2.48 -18.28
C CYS A 443 9.23 3.89 -18.67
N ARG A 444 9.53 4.75 -17.70
CA ARG A 444 10.01 6.13 -17.91
C ARG A 444 11.29 6.15 -18.73
N ASP A 445 12.28 5.34 -18.36
CA ASP A 445 13.59 5.27 -19.02
C ASP A 445 13.49 4.80 -20.47
N ARG A 446 12.40 4.11 -20.82
CA ARG A 446 12.15 3.56 -22.16
C ARG A 446 11.02 4.27 -22.92
N GLY A 447 10.51 5.39 -22.38
CA GLY A 447 9.45 6.17 -23.03
C GLY A 447 8.08 5.48 -23.09
N ILE A 448 7.81 4.52 -22.20
CA ILE A 448 6.48 3.92 -22.03
C ILE A 448 5.68 4.78 -21.07
N ALA A 449 4.55 5.32 -21.54
CA ALA A 449 3.68 6.17 -20.73
C ALA A 449 2.93 5.35 -19.67
N VAL A 450 2.78 5.95 -18.49
CA VAL A 450 2.10 5.37 -17.32
C VAL A 450 1.14 6.43 -16.79
N ASN A 451 -0.11 6.05 -16.53
CA ASN A 451 -1.16 6.91 -16.00
C ASN A 451 -0.84 7.34 -14.54
N ASP A 452 -1.56 8.33 -14.03
CA ASP A 452 -1.39 8.84 -12.66
C ASP A 452 -1.78 7.80 -11.59
N ASP A 453 -2.65 6.85 -11.93
CA ASP A 453 -3.00 5.67 -11.10
C ASP A 453 -1.97 4.52 -11.21
N PHE A 454 -0.85 4.76 -11.89
CA PHE A 454 0.25 3.84 -12.14
C PHE A 454 -0.07 2.66 -13.07
N THR A 455 -1.22 2.67 -13.76
CA THR A 455 -1.52 1.73 -14.83
C THR A 455 -0.80 2.11 -16.13
N LEU A 456 -0.63 1.17 -17.07
CA LEU A 456 -0.05 1.49 -18.37
C LEU A 456 -1.02 2.32 -19.22
N CYS A 457 -0.53 3.39 -19.85
CA CYS A 457 -1.35 4.17 -20.77
C CYS A 457 -1.75 3.31 -21.99
N GLU A 458 -2.98 3.47 -22.44
CA GLU A 458 -3.39 2.99 -23.75
C GLU A 458 -2.66 3.81 -24.82
N ALA A 459 -1.99 3.13 -25.75
CA ALA A 459 -1.37 3.74 -26.91
C ALA A 459 -2.47 4.36 -27.79
N PRO A 460 -2.26 5.56 -28.35
CA PRO A 460 -3.21 6.14 -29.30
C PRO A 460 -3.34 5.20 -30.50
N VAL A 461 -4.56 4.69 -30.72
CA VAL A 461 -4.89 3.81 -31.85
C VAL A 461 -4.43 4.50 -33.15
N ARG A 462 -3.52 3.88 -33.90
CA ARG A 462 -3.23 4.29 -35.29
C ARG A 462 -4.52 4.12 -36.09
N LYS A 463 -5.27 5.20 -36.28
CA LYS A 463 -6.41 5.25 -37.19
C LYS A 463 -5.88 5.03 -38.61
N VAL A 464 -6.19 3.88 -39.19
CA VAL A 464 -6.14 3.70 -40.64
C VAL A 464 -7.23 4.59 -41.22
N GLU A 465 -6.82 5.58 -42.01
CA GLU A 465 -7.73 6.50 -42.68
C GLU A 465 -8.67 5.75 -43.62
N LYS A 466 -9.98 5.92 -43.41
CA LYS A 466 -10.97 5.77 -44.47
C LYS A 466 -11.75 7.08 -44.60
N VAL A 467 -11.76 7.55 -45.85
CA VAL A 467 -12.19 8.86 -46.31
C VAL A 467 -13.72 8.92 -46.48
N THR A 468 -14.29 10.01 -45.95
CA THR A 468 -15.58 10.69 -46.23
C THR A 468 -16.91 9.94 -46.21
N THR A 469 -17.85 10.46 -45.42
CA THR A 469 -18.87 11.42 -45.94
C THR A 469 -19.57 12.16 -44.79
N MET A 470 -19.74 13.47 -44.93
CA MET A 470 -20.51 14.32 -44.00
C MET A 470 -22.00 14.16 -44.25
N LYS A 471 -22.81 14.06 -43.17
CA LYS A 471 -24.07 14.79 -43.05
C LYS A 471 -24.66 14.77 -41.63
N SER A 472 -25.14 15.96 -41.24
CA SER A 472 -26.32 16.25 -40.41
C SER A 472 -26.27 16.04 -38.90
N THR A 473 -26.01 17.17 -38.23
CA THR A 473 -26.60 17.69 -36.99
C THR A 473 -27.73 16.90 -36.33
N GLY A 474 -27.49 16.56 -35.06
CA GLY A 474 -28.47 16.18 -34.06
C GLY A 474 -27.72 15.73 -32.81
N THR A 475 -27.60 16.60 -31.80
CA THR A 475 -27.05 16.27 -30.48
C THR A 475 -27.98 15.29 -29.77
N PRO A 476 -27.53 14.09 -29.38
CA PRO A 476 -28.17 13.34 -28.31
C PRO A 476 -27.41 13.63 -27.01
N GLU A 477 -28.14 13.96 -25.95
CA GLU A 477 -27.62 13.94 -24.58
C GLU A 477 -26.87 12.63 -24.30
N PRO A 478 -25.74 12.67 -23.56
CA PRO A 478 -25.06 11.45 -23.16
C PRO A 478 -25.96 10.70 -22.17
N ALA A 479 -26.40 9.50 -22.57
CA ALA A 479 -26.99 8.55 -21.64
C ALA A 479 -25.97 8.20 -20.54
N PRO A 480 -26.40 8.08 -19.26
CA PRO A 480 -25.49 7.77 -18.17
C PRO A 480 -24.88 6.37 -18.38
N PRO A 481 -23.58 6.18 -18.07
CA PRO A 481 -22.93 4.88 -18.18
C PRO A 481 -23.55 3.91 -17.17
N ALA A 482 -23.71 2.65 -17.59
CA ALA A 482 -24.27 1.58 -16.77
C ALA A 482 -23.45 1.37 -15.48
N GLU A 483 -23.99 1.82 -14.34
CA GLU A 483 -23.46 1.58 -13.00
C GLU A 483 -23.59 0.10 -12.65
N THR A 484 -22.48 -0.62 -12.55
CA THR A 484 -22.49 -2.06 -12.21
C THR A 484 -21.56 -2.44 -11.06
N GLU A 485 -20.97 -1.48 -10.34
CA GLU A 485 -20.23 -1.77 -9.10
C GLU A 485 -20.50 -0.68 -8.05
N SER A 486 -21.04 -1.08 -6.90
CA SER A 486 -21.31 -0.23 -5.73
C SER A 486 -20.00 0.32 -5.15
N VAL A 487 -19.92 1.62 -4.90
CA VAL A 487 -18.74 2.28 -4.29
C VAL A 487 -18.36 1.56 -2.99
N ALA A 488 -19.36 1.23 -2.17
CA ALA A 488 -19.17 0.58 -0.88
C ALA A 488 -18.53 -0.81 -1.01
N ASP A 489 -19.04 -1.66 -1.91
CA ASP A 489 -18.54 -3.04 -2.07
C ASP A 489 -17.06 -3.08 -2.50
N GLY A 490 -16.63 -2.06 -3.26
CA GLY A 490 -15.25 -1.91 -3.70
C GLY A 490 -14.27 -1.62 -2.56
N ILE A 491 -14.71 -0.89 -1.53
CA ILE A 491 -13.83 -0.27 -0.53
C ILE A 491 -14.00 -0.78 0.90
N ARG A 492 -15.14 -1.41 1.26
CA ARG A 492 -15.41 -1.88 2.64
C ARG A 492 -14.33 -2.81 3.19
N LYS A 493 -13.73 -3.65 2.34
CA LYS A 493 -12.63 -4.56 2.70
C LYS A 493 -11.39 -3.83 3.25
N ASP A 494 -11.24 -2.54 2.92
CA ASP A 494 -10.13 -1.72 3.36
C ASP A 494 -10.39 -1.13 4.76
N PHE A 495 -11.56 -1.38 5.37
CA PHE A 495 -11.93 -0.96 6.72
C PHE A 495 -12.21 -2.18 7.62
N PRO A 496 -11.18 -2.89 8.13
CA PRO A 496 -11.38 -4.10 8.93
C PRO A 496 -12.26 -3.92 10.18
N ILE A 497 -12.29 -2.71 10.74
CA ILE A 497 -13.09 -2.36 11.92
C ILE A 497 -14.59 -2.46 11.67
N LEU A 498 -15.05 -2.39 10.41
CA LEU A 498 -16.48 -2.50 10.09
C LEU A 498 -17.05 -3.87 10.43
N GLY A 499 -16.26 -4.95 10.39
CA GLY A 499 -16.73 -6.30 10.74
C GLY A 499 -18.16 -6.58 10.26
N ASP A 500 -19.05 -6.82 11.22
CA ASP A 500 -20.50 -6.96 11.02
C ASP A 500 -21.32 -5.75 11.55
N ILE A 501 -20.66 -4.67 12.02
CA ILE A 501 -21.35 -3.49 12.60
C ILE A 501 -21.88 -2.55 11.51
N VAL A 502 -23.03 -1.91 11.79
CA VAL A 502 -23.60 -0.86 10.94
C VAL A 502 -23.20 0.51 11.51
N TYR A 503 -22.16 1.12 10.93
CA TYR A 503 -21.63 2.39 11.42
C TYR A 503 -22.19 3.61 10.67
N LEU A 504 -23.08 4.35 11.33
CA LEU A 504 -23.77 5.55 10.81
C LEU A 504 -23.50 6.81 11.65
N ASP A 505 -22.34 6.92 12.31
CA ASP A 505 -21.89 8.13 13.02
C ASP A 505 -20.67 8.80 12.35
N ASN A 506 -20.61 8.73 11.01
CA ASN A 506 -19.52 9.25 10.20
C ASN A 506 -19.33 10.77 10.31
N ALA A 507 -20.41 11.53 10.55
CA ALA A 507 -20.33 12.98 10.74
C ALA A 507 -19.65 13.38 12.07
N ALA A 508 -19.53 12.46 13.03
CA ALA A 508 -18.69 12.67 14.21
C ALA A 508 -17.24 12.30 13.91
N THR A 509 -17.00 11.08 13.43
CA THR A 509 -15.70 10.63 12.93
C THR A 509 -15.87 9.45 12.00
N THR A 510 -15.00 9.35 11.01
CA THR A 510 -14.91 8.16 10.14
C THR A 510 -13.88 7.18 10.65
N PHE A 511 -13.91 5.95 10.14
CA PHE A 511 -12.79 5.02 10.25
C PHE A 511 -11.71 5.33 9.21
N SER A 512 -10.49 4.88 9.46
CA SER A 512 -9.38 4.97 8.51
C SER A 512 -9.24 3.67 7.71
N PRO A 513 -9.09 3.72 6.38
CA PRO A 513 -8.80 2.54 5.59
C PRO A 513 -7.36 2.08 5.83
N GLU A 514 -7.09 0.81 5.56
CA GLU A 514 -5.80 0.16 5.82
C GLU A 514 -4.61 0.93 5.23
N PRO A 515 -4.64 1.49 4.00
CA PRO A 515 -3.53 2.30 3.49
C PRO A 515 -3.17 3.53 4.35
N VAL A 516 -4.16 4.14 5.01
CA VAL A 516 -3.94 5.30 5.91
C VAL A 516 -3.30 4.83 7.23
N VAL A 517 -3.77 3.70 7.76
CA VAL A 517 -3.18 3.06 8.96
C VAL A 517 -1.74 2.62 8.67
N GLU A 518 -1.51 1.99 7.52
CA GLU A 518 -0.18 1.57 7.06
C GLU A 518 0.77 2.76 6.93
N ALA A 519 0.31 3.94 6.49
CA ALA A 519 1.14 5.13 6.39
C ALA A 519 1.64 5.61 7.77
N LEU A 520 0.79 5.54 8.81
CA LEU A 520 1.20 5.82 10.19
C LEU A 520 2.23 4.80 10.68
N VAL A 521 1.96 3.51 10.46
CA VAL A 521 2.86 2.42 10.85
C VAL A 521 4.20 2.52 10.10
N GLU A 522 4.19 2.85 8.82
CA GLU A 522 5.39 3.04 8.01
C GLU A 522 6.23 4.20 8.55
N PHE A 523 5.62 5.36 8.83
CA PHE A 523 6.32 6.48 9.45
C PHE A 523 7.00 6.04 10.75
N GLU A 524 6.24 5.43 11.66
CA GLU A 524 6.74 4.98 12.97
C GLU A 524 7.90 3.97 12.86
N HIS A 525 7.79 2.99 11.97
CA HIS A 525 8.74 1.89 11.89
C HIS A 525 9.92 2.13 10.95
N ARG A 526 9.80 3.01 9.94
CA ARG A 526 10.79 3.12 8.86
C ARG A 526 11.55 4.43 8.88
N TYR A 527 10.90 5.54 9.21
CA TYR A 527 11.52 6.86 9.05
C TYR A 527 11.10 7.93 10.06
N ARG A 528 10.63 7.53 11.25
CA ARG A 528 10.29 8.46 12.34
C ARG A 528 11.47 9.37 12.67
N ALA A 529 11.25 10.65 12.43
CA ALA A 529 12.16 11.74 12.74
C ALA A 529 11.38 13.05 12.75
N ASN A 530 11.92 14.07 13.41
CA ASN A 530 11.36 15.41 13.31
C ASN A 530 11.57 15.98 11.89
N VAL A 531 10.71 16.92 11.49
CA VAL A 531 10.79 17.62 10.21
C VAL A 531 11.58 18.92 10.33
N GLY A 532 12.04 19.47 9.21
CA GLY A 532 12.79 20.73 9.16
C GLY A 532 14.28 20.55 8.89
N ARG A 533 15.12 21.37 9.53
CA ARG A 533 16.55 21.58 9.15
C ARG A 533 17.51 20.46 9.56
N GLY A 534 17.00 19.28 9.89
CA GLY A 534 17.84 18.16 10.24
C GLY A 534 18.62 17.63 9.03
N VAL A 535 19.88 17.25 9.21
CA VAL A 535 20.78 16.82 8.11
C VAL A 535 20.78 15.30 7.87
N HIS A 536 20.29 14.51 8.82
CA HIS A 536 20.33 13.05 8.72
C HIS A 536 19.26 12.50 7.75
N ARG A 537 19.43 11.25 7.31
CA ARG A 537 18.56 10.66 6.28
C ARG A 537 17.07 10.61 6.65
N LEU A 538 16.73 10.29 7.90
CA LEU A 538 15.33 10.08 8.31
C LEU A 538 14.56 11.39 8.39
N THR A 539 15.16 12.45 8.91
CA THR A 539 14.55 13.80 8.92
C THR A 539 14.36 14.34 7.51
N ARG A 540 15.27 14.06 6.57
CA ARG A 540 15.07 14.40 5.13
C ARG A 540 13.86 13.68 4.54
N ILE A 541 13.71 12.37 4.80
CA ILE A 541 12.56 11.58 4.32
C ILE A 541 11.26 12.09 4.95
N ALA A 542 11.24 12.27 6.28
CA ALA A 542 10.06 12.76 7.00
C ALA A 542 9.66 14.16 6.52
N THR A 543 10.62 15.08 6.38
CA THR A 543 10.38 16.44 5.87
C THR A 543 9.78 16.40 4.47
N GLN A 544 10.36 15.61 3.56
CA GLN A 544 9.85 15.52 2.20
C GLN A 544 8.43 14.93 2.14
N ARG A 545 8.16 13.85 2.89
CA ARG A 545 6.82 13.24 2.91
C ARG A 545 5.77 14.14 3.56
N TYR A 546 6.13 14.86 4.62
CA TYR A 546 5.26 15.84 5.26
C TYR A 546 4.97 17.02 4.34
N TRP A 547 5.97 17.50 3.61
CA TRP A 547 5.81 18.53 2.57
C TRP A 547 4.89 18.05 1.43
N HIS A 548 5.10 16.85 0.88
CA HIS A 548 4.21 16.28 -0.13
C HIS A 548 2.76 16.12 0.36
N ALA A 549 2.56 15.86 1.66
CA ALA A 549 1.21 15.79 2.20
C ALA A 549 0.47 17.13 2.12
N HIS A 550 1.15 18.25 2.35
CA HIS A 550 0.59 19.58 2.14
C HIS A 550 0.20 19.79 0.69
N GLU A 551 1.07 19.41 -0.26
CA GLU A 551 0.78 19.54 -1.70
C GLU A 551 -0.43 18.71 -2.12
N LYS A 552 -0.56 17.48 -1.61
CA LYS A 552 -1.72 16.62 -1.88
C LYS A 552 -3.01 17.24 -1.37
N VAL A 553 -3.00 17.73 -0.13
CA VAL A 553 -4.15 18.39 0.48
C VAL A 553 -4.51 19.67 -0.28
N ALA A 554 -3.52 20.49 -0.65
CA ALA A 554 -3.74 21.69 -1.44
C ALA A 554 -4.39 21.37 -2.79
N ARG A 555 -3.89 20.36 -3.49
CA ARG A 555 -4.45 19.91 -4.78
C ARG A 555 -5.86 19.35 -4.65
N PHE A 556 -6.14 18.61 -3.58
CA PHE A 556 -7.46 18.02 -3.32
C PHE A 556 -8.57 19.07 -3.27
N ILE A 557 -8.24 20.26 -2.74
CA ILE A 557 -9.16 21.38 -2.62
C ILE A 557 -8.99 22.41 -3.75
N GLY A 558 -8.14 22.16 -4.76
CA GLY A 558 -7.80 23.13 -5.82
C GLY A 558 -7.18 24.44 -5.30
N GLY A 559 -6.45 24.36 -4.20
CA GLY A 559 -5.94 25.49 -3.42
C GLY A 559 -4.43 25.71 -3.54
N GLU A 560 -3.77 25.24 -4.58
CA GLU A 560 -2.31 25.31 -4.73
C GLU A 560 -1.76 26.74 -4.77
N ALA A 561 -2.58 27.73 -5.14
CA ALA A 561 -2.20 29.13 -5.14
C ALA A 561 -2.14 29.76 -3.73
N GLY A 562 -2.76 29.12 -2.73
CA GLY A 562 -2.81 29.59 -1.35
C GLY A 562 -1.84 28.87 -0.42
N VAL A 563 -2.00 29.09 0.87
CA VAL A 563 -1.22 28.43 1.93
C VAL A 563 -2.08 27.40 2.65
N THR A 564 -1.67 26.15 2.58
CA THR A 564 -2.27 25.04 3.33
C THR A 564 -1.49 24.82 4.61
N VAL A 565 -2.13 24.89 5.77
CA VAL A 565 -1.52 24.73 7.10
C VAL A 565 -2.19 23.54 7.79
N PHE A 566 -1.41 22.63 8.36
CA PHE A 566 -1.93 21.56 9.20
C PHE A 566 -2.11 22.03 10.64
N THR A 567 -3.30 21.75 11.17
CA THR A 567 -3.72 22.07 12.53
C THR A 567 -4.14 20.78 13.26
N ARG A 568 -4.55 20.87 14.52
CA ARG A 568 -5.02 19.69 15.27
C ARG A 568 -6.39 19.19 14.81
N ASN A 569 -7.24 20.09 14.32
CA ASN A 569 -8.60 19.85 13.83
C ASN A 569 -9.18 21.16 13.22
N ALA A 570 -10.39 21.11 12.65
CA ALA A 570 -11.07 22.30 12.12
C ALA A 570 -11.27 23.40 13.18
N THR A 571 -11.55 23.03 14.43
CA THR A 571 -11.71 23.97 15.55
C THR A 571 -10.45 24.80 15.77
N ASP A 572 -9.28 24.16 15.75
CA ASP A 572 -7.97 24.79 15.90
C ASP A 572 -7.71 25.75 14.72
N ALA A 573 -8.04 25.34 13.50
CA ALA A 573 -7.95 26.19 12.31
C ALA A 573 -8.81 27.46 12.42
N ILE A 574 -10.09 27.33 12.81
CA ILE A 574 -11.00 28.47 12.97
C ILE A 574 -10.53 29.40 14.10
N ASN A 575 -10.07 28.85 15.22
CA ASN A 575 -9.51 29.66 16.31
C ASN A 575 -8.23 30.38 15.88
N MET A 576 -7.42 29.76 15.03
CA MET A 576 -6.21 30.38 14.48
C MET A 576 -6.58 31.64 13.67
N VAL A 577 -7.66 31.60 12.91
CA VAL A 577 -8.18 32.76 12.18
C VAL A 577 -8.72 33.82 13.11
N ALA A 578 -9.56 33.43 14.09
CA ALA A 578 -10.14 34.37 15.04
C ALA A 578 -9.07 35.16 15.82
N GLN A 579 -7.97 34.51 16.19
CA GLN A 579 -6.87 35.13 16.93
C GLN A 579 -5.87 35.87 16.05
N GLY A 580 -5.64 35.38 14.83
CA GLY A 580 -4.62 35.91 13.93
C GLY A 580 -5.11 37.03 13.01
N LEU A 581 -6.42 37.15 12.78
CA LEU A 581 -6.98 38.25 11.99
C LEU A 581 -6.96 39.54 12.82
N SER A 582 -6.52 40.65 12.21
CA SER A 582 -6.55 41.96 12.86
C SER A 582 -7.99 42.49 12.95
N TRP A 583 -8.43 42.80 14.17
CA TRP A 583 -9.76 43.36 14.48
C TRP A 583 -9.65 44.82 14.93
N ASN A 584 -10.53 45.66 14.40
CA ASN A 584 -10.67 47.06 14.80
C ASN A 584 -12.01 47.29 15.53
N PRO A 585 -12.10 48.30 16.40
CA PRO A 585 -13.38 48.71 16.98
C PRO A 585 -14.43 48.99 15.88
N GLY A 586 -15.61 48.36 16.01
CA GLY A 586 -16.69 48.48 15.03
C GLY A 586 -16.68 47.41 13.93
N ASP A 587 -15.65 46.56 13.85
CA ASP A 587 -15.70 45.38 13.00
C ASP A 587 -16.82 44.43 13.44
N ARG A 588 -17.43 43.76 12.46
CA ARG A 588 -18.51 42.81 12.66
C ARG A 588 -18.15 41.46 12.04
N VAL A 589 -18.56 40.38 12.70
CA VAL A 589 -18.59 39.03 12.15
C VAL A 589 -20.02 38.64 11.88
N VAL A 590 -20.30 38.10 10.70
CA VAL A 590 -21.58 37.49 10.37
C VAL A 590 -21.40 35.99 10.31
N THR A 591 -22.29 35.25 10.95
CA THR A 591 -22.31 33.78 10.94
C THR A 591 -23.74 33.27 10.82
N THR A 592 -23.97 31.96 10.90
CA THR A 592 -25.29 31.36 10.72
C THR A 592 -25.76 30.58 11.94
N ILE A 593 -27.06 30.28 11.99
CA ILE A 593 -27.60 29.39 13.01
C ILE A 593 -27.24 27.92 12.78
N LEU A 594 -26.76 27.58 11.57
CA LEU A 594 -26.33 26.23 11.18
C LEU A 594 -24.95 25.85 11.71
N GLU A 595 -24.24 26.79 12.34
CA GLU A 595 -22.86 26.57 12.74
C GLU A 595 -22.72 25.50 13.83
N HIS A 596 -21.75 24.62 13.61
CA HIS A 596 -21.16 23.85 14.69
C HIS A 596 -20.52 24.81 15.70
N HIS A 597 -20.51 24.47 17.00
CA HIS A 597 -19.96 25.32 18.06
C HIS A 597 -18.54 25.83 17.79
N SER A 598 -17.73 25.04 17.07
CA SER A 598 -16.37 25.44 16.65
C SER A 598 -16.33 26.65 15.72
N ASN A 599 -17.37 26.89 14.91
CA ASN A 599 -17.52 28.05 14.05
C ASN A 599 -18.50 29.10 14.61
N LEU A 600 -18.76 29.08 15.93
CA LEU A 600 -19.60 30.06 16.61
C LEU A 600 -18.90 30.67 17.84
N LEU A 601 -18.37 29.83 18.71
CA LEU A 601 -17.79 30.25 19.99
C LEU A 601 -16.58 31.19 19.85
N PRO A 602 -15.66 31.03 18.87
CA PRO A 602 -14.56 31.99 18.69
C PRO A 602 -15.07 33.41 18.41
N TRP A 603 -16.12 33.55 17.60
CA TRP A 603 -16.71 34.83 17.26
C TRP A 603 -17.48 35.43 18.43
N ARG A 604 -18.18 34.60 19.21
CA ARG A 604 -18.83 35.02 20.47
C ARG A 604 -17.81 35.54 21.48
N ALA A 605 -16.62 34.94 21.55
CA ALA A 605 -15.55 35.41 22.43
C ALA A 605 -14.98 36.76 21.97
N LEU A 606 -14.83 36.99 20.66
CA LEU A 606 -14.47 38.31 20.10
C LEU A 606 -15.55 39.38 20.37
N ALA A 607 -16.82 38.98 20.44
CA ALA A 607 -17.89 39.90 20.81
C ALA A 607 -17.77 40.46 22.23
N GLN A 608 -17.18 39.71 23.15
CA GLN A 608 -16.82 40.21 24.48
C GLN A 608 -15.66 41.22 24.44
N GLN A 609 -14.94 41.30 23.32
CA GLN A 609 -13.80 42.21 23.09
C GLN A 609 -14.16 43.39 22.16
N GLY A 610 -15.44 43.55 21.79
CA GLY A 610 -15.93 44.71 21.04
C GLY A 610 -16.16 44.49 19.54
N VAL A 611 -16.03 43.26 19.04
CA VAL A 611 -16.39 42.89 17.65
C VAL A 611 -17.87 42.49 17.59
N ALA A 612 -18.72 43.14 16.81
CA ALA A 612 -20.13 42.73 16.79
C ALA A 612 -20.30 41.35 16.15
N LEU A 613 -21.33 40.60 16.57
CA LEU A 613 -21.65 39.30 16.00
C LEU A 613 -23.12 39.25 15.58
N ASP A 614 -23.34 39.02 14.28
CA ASP A 614 -24.66 38.81 13.69
C ASP A 614 -24.84 37.33 13.34
N VAL A 615 -26.01 36.76 13.64
CA VAL A 615 -26.33 35.35 13.35
C VAL A 615 -27.52 35.30 12.40
N ILE A 616 -27.28 34.84 11.17
CA ILE A 616 -28.28 34.68 10.12
C ILE A 616 -29.07 33.39 10.35
N GLY A 617 -30.40 33.49 10.24
CA GLY A 617 -31.32 32.37 10.40
C GLY A 617 -31.39 31.49 9.16
N ILE A 618 -32.36 30.57 9.18
CA ILE A 618 -32.70 29.70 8.05
C ILE A 618 -34.19 29.85 7.72
N ASP A 619 -34.52 29.56 6.47
CA ASP A 619 -35.89 29.47 6.00
C ASP A 619 -36.55 28.14 6.41
N ALA A 620 -37.86 28.05 6.19
CA ALA A 620 -38.66 26.86 6.56
C ALA A 620 -38.23 25.57 5.83
N ASP A 621 -37.52 25.67 4.70
CA ASP A 621 -36.95 24.56 3.96
C ASP A 621 -35.50 24.21 4.39
N TYR A 622 -35.04 24.82 5.49
CA TYR A 622 -33.70 24.73 6.06
C TYR A 622 -32.59 25.37 5.25
N SER A 623 -32.90 26.09 4.17
CA SER A 623 -31.91 26.89 3.44
C SER A 623 -31.50 28.13 4.23
N LEU A 624 -30.31 28.67 3.95
CA LEU A 624 -29.82 29.89 4.59
C LEU A 624 -30.62 31.10 4.09
N ASP A 625 -31.05 31.98 5.00
CA ASP A 625 -31.72 33.24 4.65
C ASP A 625 -30.72 34.23 4.00
N LEU A 626 -30.54 34.10 2.69
CA LEU A 626 -29.63 34.94 1.90
C LEU A 626 -30.05 36.41 1.88
N ALA A 627 -31.35 36.69 1.95
CA ALA A 627 -31.85 38.06 1.96
C ALA A 627 -31.48 38.78 3.27
N ALA A 628 -31.55 38.08 4.40
CA ALA A 628 -31.06 38.61 5.68
C ALA A 628 -29.53 38.79 5.68
N LEU A 629 -28.79 37.88 5.06
CA LEU A 629 -27.34 38.03 4.90
C LEU A 629 -26.98 39.27 4.07
N GLU A 630 -27.58 39.44 2.88
CA GLU A 630 -27.38 40.59 2.01
C GLU A 630 -27.72 41.90 2.73
N LYS A 631 -28.87 41.95 3.41
CA LYS A 631 -29.28 43.11 4.20
C LYS A 631 -28.28 43.45 5.32
N THR A 632 -27.72 42.43 5.96
CA THR A 632 -26.73 42.60 7.04
C THR A 632 -25.41 43.15 6.48
N LEU A 633 -24.95 42.63 5.33
CA LEU A 633 -23.77 43.10 4.62
C LEU A 633 -23.94 44.56 4.12
N ALA A 634 -25.11 44.89 3.57
CA ALA A 634 -25.45 46.25 3.14
C ALA A 634 -25.43 47.27 4.30
N GLY A 635 -25.58 46.81 5.54
CA GLY A 635 -25.42 47.63 6.74
C GLY A 635 -23.98 48.07 7.03
N GLY A 636 -22.98 47.50 6.35
CA GLY A 636 -21.57 47.86 6.46
C GLY A 636 -20.87 47.35 7.73
N GLY A 637 -19.54 47.50 7.76
CA GLY A 637 -18.68 47.13 8.89
C GLY A 637 -18.41 45.64 9.06
N VAL A 638 -18.90 44.80 8.15
CA VAL A 638 -18.66 43.35 8.17
C VAL A 638 -17.25 43.05 7.69
N ARG A 639 -16.41 42.57 8.61
CA ARG A 639 -15.02 42.20 8.33
C ARG A 639 -14.91 40.76 7.85
N LEU A 640 -15.71 39.87 8.43
CA LEU A 640 -15.68 38.44 8.16
C LEU A 640 -17.10 37.86 8.13
N VAL A 641 -17.38 37.04 7.12
CA VAL A 641 -18.51 36.13 7.05
C VAL A 641 -17.98 34.72 7.27
N ALA A 642 -18.44 34.04 8.32
CA ALA A 642 -18.00 32.69 8.69
C ALA A 642 -19.19 31.72 8.62
N VAL A 643 -19.17 30.81 7.64
CA VAL A 643 -20.30 29.92 7.32
C VAL A 643 -19.87 28.47 7.19
N THR A 644 -20.72 27.54 7.64
CA THR A 644 -20.56 26.13 7.30
C THR A 644 -20.86 25.88 5.82
N HIS A 645 -20.08 25.03 5.15
CA HIS A 645 -20.42 24.58 3.79
C HIS A 645 -21.56 23.55 3.81
N ALA A 646 -21.59 22.70 4.83
CA ALA A 646 -22.61 21.66 5.00
C ALA A 646 -22.91 21.43 6.49
N SER A 647 -24.19 21.52 6.85
CA SER A 647 -24.63 21.37 8.24
C SER A 647 -24.34 19.95 8.76
N ASN A 648 -23.74 19.85 9.95
CA ASN A 648 -23.52 18.56 10.62
C ASN A 648 -24.78 17.96 11.27
N VAL A 649 -25.91 18.65 11.18
CA VAL A 649 -27.20 18.24 11.75
C VAL A 649 -28.20 17.97 10.63
N LEU A 650 -28.47 18.98 9.79
CA LEU A 650 -29.52 18.88 8.77
C LEU A 650 -29.01 18.34 7.43
N GLY A 651 -27.69 18.19 7.29
CA GLY A 651 -27.03 17.81 6.04
C GLY A 651 -27.11 18.87 4.93
N VAL A 652 -27.86 19.97 5.11
CA VAL A 652 -28.03 21.00 4.08
C VAL A 652 -26.72 21.68 3.72
N THR A 653 -26.50 21.89 2.41
CA THR A 653 -25.35 22.64 1.89
C THR A 653 -25.70 24.12 1.74
N THR A 654 -24.83 25.01 2.21
CA THR A 654 -25.02 26.46 2.02
C THR A 654 -24.57 26.89 0.61
N PRO A 655 -25.20 27.92 0.00
CA PRO A 655 -24.85 28.39 -1.34
C PRO A 655 -23.59 29.27 -1.30
N VAL A 656 -22.44 28.67 -0.99
CA VAL A 656 -21.16 29.37 -0.73
C VAL A 656 -20.75 30.28 -1.90
N ARG A 657 -21.01 29.89 -3.15
CA ARG A 657 -20.67 30.72 -4.33
C ARG A 657 -21.44 32.05 -4.33
N GLU A 658 -22.70 32.02 -3.95
CA GLU A 658 -23.57 33.21 -3.86
C GLU A 658 -23.13 34.08 -2.67
N ILE A 659 -22.84 33.45 -1.53
CA ILE A 659 -22.29 34.13 -0.34
C ILE A 659 -20.96 34.82 -0.69
N ALA A 660 -20.07 34.16 -1.44
CA ALA A 660 -18.79 34.72 -1.86
C ALA A 660 -18.95 35.93 -2.80
N ALA A 661 -19.98 35.94 -3.65
CA ALA A 661 -20.30 37.09 -4.48
C ALA A 661 -20.74 38.29 -3.62
N LEU A 662 -21.65 38.06 -2.67
CA LEU A 662 -22.12 39.08 -1.72
C LEU A 662 -20.98 39.65 -0.85
N CYS A 663 -20.11 38.78 -0.35
CA CYS A 663 -18.94 39.17 0.44
C CYS A 663 -18.01 40.07 -0.38
N ARG A 664 -17.74 39.70 -1.64
CA ARG A 664 -16.87 40.47 -2.54
C ARG A 664 -17.45 41.85 -2.86
N GLU A 665 -18.76 41.94 -3.08
CA GLU A 665 -19.45 43.21 -3.33
C GLU A 665 -19.30 44.18 -2.15
N HIS A 666 -19.29 43.65 -0.92
CA HIS A 666 -19.24 44.44 0.31
C HIS A 666 -17.85 44.49 0.96
N GLY A 667 -16.82 43.90 0.34
CA GLY A 667 -15.45 43.90 0.85
C GLY A 667 -15.21 43.08 2.12
N ALA A 668 -16.06 42.10 2.41
CA ALA A 668 -15.92 41.18 3.54
C ALA A 668 -15.10 39.94 3.16
N LEU A 669 -14.33 39.40 4.11
CA LEU A 669 -13.67 38.10 3.95
C LEU A 669 -14.68 36.96 4.15
N LEU A 670 -14.47 35.83 3.47
CA LEU A 670 -15.28 34.62 3.63
C LEU A 670 -14.46 33.45 4.18
N LEU A 671 -14.84 32.99 5.38
CA LEU A 671 -14.41 31.72 5.96
C LEU A 671 -15.48 30.65 5.77
N VAL A 672 -15.06 29.50 5.23
CA VAL A 672 -15.90 28.33 5.05
C VAL A 672 -15.45 27.20 5.98
N ASP A 673 -16.35 26.73 6.83
CA ASP A 673 -16.16 25.46 7.56
C ASP A 673 -16.58 24.29 6.65
N GLY A 674 -15.56 23.63 6.12
CA GLY A 674 -15.68 22.48 5.23
C GLY A 674 -15.66 21.13 5.95
N ALA A 675 -15.71 21.08 7.29
CA ALA A 675 -15.53 19.83 8.04
C ALA A 675 -16.49 18.70 7.63
N GLN A 676 -17.68 19.02 7.12
CA GLN A 676 -18.63 18.03 6.60
C GLN A 676 -18.74 18.00 5.08
N SER A 677 -18.29 19.00 4.32
CA SER A 677 -18.39 18.91 2.85
C SER A 677 -17.25 18.10 2.24
N LEU A 678 -16.03 18.27 2.73
CA LEU A 678 -14.83 17.63 2.20
C LEU A 678 -14.88 16.08 2.17
N PRO A 679 -15.51 15.39 3.14
CA PRO A 679 -15.69 13.94 3.06
C PRO A 679 -16.70 13.46 2.02
N HIS A 680 -17.67 14.29 1.65
CA HIS A 680 -18.94 13.85 1.02
C HIS A 680 -19.13 14.37 -0.41
N MET A 681 -18.41 15.41 -0.81
CA MET A 681 -18.57 16.03 -2.13
C MET A 681 -17.27 16.65 -2.65
N PRO A 682 -17.12 16.83 -3.98
CA PRO A 682 -15.99 17.58 -4.52
C PRO A 682 -16.04 19.02 -4.03
N VAL A 683 -14.89 19.52 -3.57
CA VAL A 683 -14.74 20.90 -3.11
C VAL A 683 -13.52 21.50 -3.77
N ASN A 684 -13.71 22.65 -4.40
CA ASN A 684 -12.64 23.43 -5.01
C ASN A 684 -12.74 24.88 -4.52
N VAL A 685 -11.68 25.40 -3.90
CA VAL A 685 -11.69 26.73 -3.27
C VAL A 685 -11.78 27.88 -4.28
N ALA A 686 -11.25 27.71 -5.49
CA ALA A 686 -11.39 28.69 -6.56
C ALA A 686 -12.86 28.77 -7.03
N ASP A 687 -13.51 27.61 -7.11
CA ASP A 687 -14.92 27.47 -7.43
C ASP A 687 -15.84 28.07 -6.35
N LEU A 688 -15.54 27.80 -5.07
CA LEU A 688 -16.27 28.36 -3.94
C LEU A 688 -16.08 29.88 -3.83
N GLY A 689 -14.89 30.37 -4.20
CA GLY A 689 -14.55 31.79 -4.12
C GLY A 689 -14.31 32.29 -2.70
N CYS A 690 -14.07 31.41 -1.72
CA CYS A 690 -13.76 31.76 -0.33
C CYS A 690 -12.31 32.20 -0.12
N ASP A 691 -12.07 32.95 0.95
CA ASP A 691 -10.72 33.42 1.31
C ASP A 691 -10.03 32.46 2.27
N ILE A 692 -10.84 31.76 3.08
CA ILE A 692 -10.40 30.81 4.10
C ILE A 692 -11.26 29.54 4.04
N LEU A 693 -10.62 28.37 4.11
CA LEU A 693 -11.29 27.08 4.24
C LEU A 693 -10.70 26.30 5.43
N CYS A 694 -11.55 25.84 6.34
CA CYS A 694 -11.16 25.04 7.50
C CYS A 694 -11.81 23.66 7.43
N PHE A 695 -11.07 22.57 7.70
CA PHE A 695 -11.66 21.23 7.78
C PHE A 695 -10.88 20.27 8.69
N ALA A 696 -11.50 19.12 8.99
CA ALA A 696 -10.98 18.12 9.92
C ALA A 696 -10.63 16.82 9.19
N GLY A 697 -9.41 16.30 9.40
CA GLY A 697 -8.95 15.09 8.72
C GLY A 697 -9.67 13.80 9.16
N HIS A 698 -10.05 13.71 10.44
CA HIS A 698 -10.70 12.51 11.00
C HIS A 698 -12.13 12.24 10.49
N LYS A 699 -12.72 13.22 9.81
CA LYS A 699 -14.01 13.07 9.12
C LYS A 699 -13.87 12.60 7.68
N MET A 700 -12.65 12.61 7.13
CA MET A 700 -12.34 12.28 5.74
C MET A 700 -11.34 11.11 5.66
N PHE A 701 -11.59 10.05 6.44
CA PHE A 701 -10.77 8.84 6.55
C PHE A 701 -9.34 9.04 7.09
N GLY A 702 -8.94 10.28 7.37
CA GLY A 702 -7.66 10.62 7.98
C GLY A 702 -7.62 10.33 9.48
N PRO A 703 -6.44 10.44 10.10
CA PRO A 703 -6.30 10.19 11.53
C PRO A 703 -6.79 11.36 12.40
N THR A 704 -7.14 11.05 13.65
CA THR A 704 -7.38 12.05 14.70
C THR A 704 -6.15 12.94 14.92
N GLY A 705 -6.38 14.16 15.40
CA GLY A 705 -5.29 15.13 15.61
C GLY A 705 -4.74 15.70 14.31
N THR A 706 -5.56 15.70 13.25
CA THR A 706 -5.27 16.37 11.98
C THR A 706 -6.45 17.25 11.56
N GLY A 707 -6.13 18.48 11.20
CA GLY A 707 -7.03 19.47 10.61
C GLY A 707 -6.26 20.32 9.63
N VAL A 708 -6.97 21.15 8.88
CA VAL A 708 -6.39 21.99 7.84
C VAL A 708 -7.01 23.37 7.92
N LEU A 709 -6.15 24.37 7.83
CA LEU A 709 -6.49 25.74 7.47
C LEU A 709 -5.89 26.00 6.09
N TRP A 710 -6.73 26.33 5.12
CA TRP A 710 -6.28 26.90 3.86
C TRP A 710 -6.62 28.39 3.82
N MET A 711 -5.68 29.20 3.34
CA MET A 711 -5.89 30.63 3.12
C MET A 711 -5.46 31.00 1.72
N ARG A 712 -6.26 31.80 1.03
CA ARG A 712 -5.93 32.32 -0.30
C ARG A 712 -4.66 33.16 -0.27
N ASP A 713 -4.59 34.07 0.69
CA ASP A 713 -3.47 34.97 0.93
C ASP A 713 -2.98 34.81 2.39
N LEU A 714 -1.87 35.45 2.75
CA LEU A 714 -1.39 35.52 4.13
C LEU A 714 -2.26 36.50 4.95
N LEU A 715 -3.48 36.07 5.28
CA LEU A 715 -4.54 36.93 5.86
C LEU A 715 -4.38 37.18 7.36
N ILE A 716 -3.62 36.34 8.06
CA ILE A 716 -3.52 36.35 9.52
C ILE A 716 -2.07 36.37 9.99
N GLU A 717 -1.85 36.96 11.16
CA GLU A 717 -0.63 36.79 11.94
C GLU A 717 -0.65 35.45 12.68
N PRO A 718 0.49 34.73 12.80
CA PRO A 718 0.53 33.43 13.47
C PRO A 718 0.26 33.62 14.98
N PRO A 719 -0.84 33.07 15.53
CA PRO A 719 -1.20 33.30 16.93
C PRO A 719 -0.33 32.50 17.91
N MET A 720 0.35 31.45 17.43
CA MET A 720 1.30 30.67 18.20
C MET A 720 2.71 30.88 17.68
N LEU A 721 3.61 31.39 18.53
CA LEU A 721 5.01 31.61 18.21
C LEU A 721 5.89 30.56 18.89
N GLY A 722 6.90 30.06 18.18
CA GLY A 722 7.81 29.05 18.72
C GLY A 722 8.85 28.53 17.73
N GLY A 723 9.53 27.45 18.11
CA GLY A 723 10.45 26.74 17.21
C GLY A 723 9.71 26.15 16.00
N GLY A 724 10.40 25.97 14.87
CA GLY A 724 9.80 25.44 13.63
C GLY A 724 9.24 26.51 12.69
N MET A 725 8.64 27.57 13.25
CA MET A 725 7.99 28.62 12.45
C MET A 725 8.89 29.77 11.98
N VAL A 726 10.16 29.78 12.38
CA VAL A 726 11.09 30.90 12.17
C VAL A 726 12.16 30.57 11.11
N ALA A 727 12.50 31.56 10.28
CA ALA A 727 13.67 31.56 9.40
C ALA A 727 14.96 31.89 10.18
N SER A 728 14.90 32.89 11.07
CA SER A 728 16.01 33.29 11.96
C SER A 728 15.49 33.96 13.24
N VAL A 729 16.26 33.89 14.32
CA VAL A 729 15.94 34.51 15.62
C VAL A 729 17.20 35.18 16.17
N SER A 730 17.04 36.38 16.73
CA SER A 730 18.04 37.10 17.53
C SER A 730 17.44 37.48 18.90
N SER A 731 18.22 38.14 19.77
CA SER A 731 17.71 38.69 21.02
C SER A 731 16.64 39.78 20.83
N ASP A 732 16.68 40.46 19.68
CA ASP A 732 15.91 41.68 19.43
C ASP A 732 14.69 41.44 18.53
N GLY A 733 14.55 40.23 17.96
CA GLY A 733 13.43 39.87 17.10
C GLY A 733 13.58 38.54 16.37
N TYR A 734 12.65 38.28 15.46
CA TYR A 734 12.63 37.07 14.65
C TYR A 734 12.11 37.34 13.23
N VAL A 735 12.48 36.47 12.31
CA VAL A 735 11.95 36.45 10.94
C VAL A 735 11.12 35.18 10.79
N PRO A 736 9.82 35.26 10.48
CA PRO A 736 8.98 34.08 10.21
C PRO A 736 9.51 33.29 9.01
N ALA A 737 9.27 31.98 9.00
CA ALA A 737 9.44 31.17 7.81
C ALA A 737 8.43 31.56 6.72
N GLU A 738 8.65 31.05 5.51
CA GLU A 738 7.72 31.17 4.39
C GLU A 738 6.74 29.99 4.37
N GLY A 739 5.66 30.12 3.61
CA GLY A 739 4.67 29.05 3.42
C GLY A 739 3.98 28.60 4.70
N TYR A 740 3.63 27.32 4.76
CA TYR A 740 2.91 26.72 5.89
C TYR A 740 3.73 26.72 7.17
N GLN A 741 5.06 26.66 7.06
CA GLN A 741 5.95 26.62 8.22
C GLN A 741 5.75 27.83 9.13
N ARG A 742 5.41 29.01 8.57
CA ARG A 742 5.07 30.22 9.33
C ARG A 742 4.01 29.98 10.41
N TYR A 743 3.08 29.06 10.16
CA TYR A 743 1.89 28.85 10.97
C TYR A 743 1.93 27.58 11.81
N GLU A 744 2.92 26.71 11.60
CA GLU A 744 3.09 25.44 12.32
C GLU A 744 4.19 25.54 13.39
N ALA A 745 3.89 26.25 14.47
CA ALA A 745 4.80 26.36 15.60
C ALA A 745 4.91 25.03 16.38
N GLY A 746 6.14 24.65 16.74
CA GLY A 746 6.46 23.44 17.46
C GLY A 746 6.76 22.25 16.55
N THR A 747 6.85 21.06 17.15
CA THR A 747 6.92 19.81 16.36
C THR A 747 5.50 19.44 15.95
N PRO A 748 5.18 19.38 14.65
CA PRO A 748 3.82 19.08 14.21
C PRO A 748 3.49 17.59 14.37
N ASN A 749 2.23 17.23 14.15
CA ASN A 749 1.80 15.83 14.01
C ASN A 749 2.28 15.25 12.66
N VAL A 750 3.59 14.96 12.55
CA VAL A 750 4.24 14.54 11.29
C VAL A 750 3.59 13.29 10.71
N GLY A 751 3.43 12.24 11.52
CA GLY A 751 2.80 10.99 11.08
C GLY A 751 1.36 11.20 10.65
N GLY A 752 0.59 11.95 11.44
CA GLY A 752 -0.79 12.30 11.13
C GLY A 752 -0.93 13.07 9.82
N GLY A 753 -0.12 14.11 9.60
CA GLY A 753 -0.14 14.89 8.35
C GLY A 753 0.20 14.04 7.13
N ILE A 754 1.21 13.15 7.23
CA ILE A 754 1.54 12.22 6.14
C ILE A 754 0.37 11.29 5.82
N ALA A 755 -0.26 10.72 6.85
CA ALA A 755 -1.40 9.82 6.70
C ALA A 755 -2.66 10.55 6.19
N LEU A 756 -2.87 11.81 6.56
CA LEU A 756 -3.91 12.66 5.97
C LEU A 756 -3.70 12.83 4.46
N GLY A 757 -2.45 13.04 4.02
CA GLY A 757 -2.12 13.05 2.59
C GLY A 757 -2.45 11.74 1.87
N VAL A 758 -2.35 10.60 2.56
CA VAL A 758 -2.76 9.29 2.01
C VAL A 758 -4.29 9.14 2.00
N ALA A 759 -5.00 9.66 3.01
CA ALA A 759 -6.45 9.66 3.04
C ALA A 759 -7.05 10.48 1.88
N VAL A 760 -6.42 11.62 1.56
CA VAL A 760 -6.74 12.43 0.38
C VAL A 760 -6.55 11.65 -0.92
N ASP A 761 -5.41 10.99 -1.10
CA ASP A 761 -5.15 10.16 -2.29
C ASP A 761 -6.19 9.03 -2.41
N TYR A 762 -6.57 8.42 -1.28
CA TYR A 762 -7.57 7.36 -1.23
C TYR A 762 -8.94 7.85 -1.70
N LEU A 763 -9.42 8.99 -1.17
CA LEU A 763 -10.66 9.63 -1.58
C LEU A 763 -10.63 10.06 -3.05
N SER A 764 -9.52 10.62 -3.51
CA SER A 764 -9.32 10.98 -4.92
C SER A 764 -9.32 9.76 -5.84
N GLY A 765 -8.74 8.65 -5.40
CA GLY A 765 -8.71 7.38 -6.13
C GLY A 765 -10.10 6.75 -6.31
N ILE A 766 -10.99 6.91 -5.33
CA ILE A 766 -12.41 6.54 -5.48
C ILE A 766 -13.09 7.52 -6.46
N GLY A 767 -12.84 8.82 -6.25
CA GLY A 767 -13.42 9.94 -6.98
C GLY A 767 -14.61 10.54 -6.22
N MET A 768 -14.47 11.80 -5.80
CA MET A 768 -15.45 12.49 -4.95
C MET A 768 -16.84 12.60 -5.59
N GLU A 769 -16.93 12.71 -6.91
CA GLU A 769 -18.20 12.70 -7.63
C GLU A 769 -18.95 11.37 -7.50
N LYS A 770 -18.23 10.24 -7.44
CA LYS A 770 -18.84 8.93 -7.23
C LYS A 770 -19.33 8.79 -5.79
N ILE A 771 -18.53 9.26 -4.83
CA ILE A 771 -18.91 9.31 -3.41
C ILE A 771 -20.18 10.13 -3.24
N HIS A 772 -20.20 11.34 -3.79
CA HIS A 772 -21.35 12.25 -3.70
C HIS A 772 -22.63 11.61 -4.23
N ARG A 773 -22.60 11.01 -5.43
CA ARG A 773 -23.78 10.34 -6.00
C ARG A 773 -24.23 9.13 -5.19
N HIS A 774 -23.28 8.33 -4.70
CA HIS A 774 -23.58 7.16 -3.86
C HIS A 774 -24.28 7.58 -2.58
N GLU A 775 -23.71 8.54 -1.85
CA GLU A 775 -24.29 9.03 -0.60
C GLU A 775 -25.63 9.74 -0.82
N GLU A 776 -25.78 10.53 -1.88
CA GLU A 776 -27.05 11.21 -2.19
C GLU A 776 -28.20 10.20 -2.38
N ARG A 777 -27.92 9.08 -3.05
CA ARG A 777 -28.89 8.00 -3.26
C ARG A 777 -29.28 7.29 -1.96
N LEU A 778 -28.31 7.02 -1.09
CA LEU A 778 -28.56 6.45 0.24
C LEU A 778 -29.35 7.41 1.13
N THR A 779 -29.01 8.71 1.06
CA THR A 779 -29.69 9.78 1.81
C THR A 779 -31.14 9.90 1.40
N ALA A 780 -31.41 9.92 0.08
CA ALA A 780 -32.76 9.96 -0.45
C ALA A 780 -33.61 8.78 0.06
N ARG A 781 -33.05 7.56 0.00
CA ARG A 781 -33.70 6.35 0.50
C ARG A 781 -34.00 6.43 1.99
N LEU A 782 -33.05 6.89 2.80
CA LEU A 782 -33.23 7.04 4.24
C LEU A 782 -34.32 8.07 4.58
N ILE A 783 -34.31 9.23 3.92
CA ILE A 783 -35.32 10.27 4.12
C ILE A 783 -36.72 9.73 3.75
N GLU A 784 -36.86 9.07 2.61
CA GLU A 784 -38.12 8.48 2.16
C GLU A 784 -38.63 7.41 3.14
N GLY A 785 -37.77 6.48 3.54
CA GLY A 785 -38.12 5.40 4.46
C GLY A 785 -38.52 5.89 5.84
N LEU A 786 -37.73 6.79 6.45
CA LEU A 786 -38.05 7.35 7.76
C LEU A 786 -39.32 8.21 7.73
N SER A 787 -39.54 8.98 6.65
CA SER A 787 -40.73 9.83 6.52
C SER A 787 -42.03 9.03 6.34
N ALA A 788 -41.92 7.74 5.99
CA ALA A 788 -43.08 6.85 5.85
C ALA A 788 -43.51 6.19 7.17
N ILE A 789 -42.71 6.32 8.24
CA ILE A 789 -42.99 5.74 9.56
C ILE A 789 -43.83 6.73 10.37
N GLU A 790 -44.98 6.26 10.86
CA GLU A 790 -45.86 7.07 11.72
C GLU A 790 -45.13 7.43 13.03
N GLY A 791 -45.21 8.70 13.43
CA GLY A 791 -44.53 9.20 14.64
C GLY A 791 -43.03 9.49 14.46
N VAL A 792 -42.48 9.42 13.24
CA VAL A 792 -41.10 9.84 12.96
C VAL A 792 -41.09 11.19 12.24
N ALA A 793 -40.30 12.14 12.76
CA ALA A 793 -40.08 13.44 12.12
C ALA A 793 -38.64 13.54 11.62
N VAL A 794 -38.47 13.83 10.33
CA VAL A 794 -37.16 13.93 9.66
C VAL A 794 -36.76 15.39 9.46
N TYR A 795 -35.53 15.72 9.86
CA TYR A 795 -34.89 17.03 9.77
C TYR A 795 -33.70 16.96 8.81
N ALA A 796 -34.00 17.11 7.52
CA ALA A 796 -33.00 17.12 6.46
C ALA A 796 -33.48 17.96 5.27
N GLY A 797 -32.55 18.47 4.46
CA GLY A 797 -32.88 19.13 3.20
C GLY A 797 -33.64 18.17 2.27
N ARG A 798 -34.81 18.57 1.78
CA ARG A 798 -35.65 17.67 0.94
C ARG A 798 -35.22 17.65 -0.53
N LYS A 799 -34.66 18.74 -1.02
CA LYS A 799 -34.26 18.88 -2.42
C LYS A 799 -33.01 18.03 -2.72
N PRO A 800 -33.05 17.14 -3.72
CA PRO A 800 -31.88 16.39 -4.13
C PRO A 800 -30.72 17.31 -4.54
N GLY A 801 -29.50 16.93 -4.15
CA GLY A 801 -28.28 17.69 -4.46
C GLY A 801 -28.06 18.97 -3.63
N SER A 802 -28.93 19.28 -2.66
CA SER A 802 -28.71 20.39 -1.71
C SER A 802 -28.32 19.90 -0.31
N ARG A 803 -27.76 18.68 -0.22
CA ARG A 803 -27.42 18.02 1.04
C ARG A 803 -26.25 17.05 0.89
N ILE A 804 -25.67 16.68 2.03
CA ILE A 804 -24.72 15.59 2.20
C ILE A 804 -25.40 14.39 2.89
N GLY A 805 -24.65 13.30 3.09
CA GLY A 805 -25.09 12.08 3.77
C GLY A 805 -25.32 12.21 5.28
N VAL A 806 -26.15 13.16 5.71
CA VAL A 806 -26.52 13.39 7.12
C VAL A 806 -28.03 13.57 7.23
N VAL A 807 -28.67 12.77 8.09
CA VAL A 807 -30.11 12.81 8.35
C VAL A 807 -30.35 12.81 9.87
N SER A 808 -30.95 13.89 10.37
CA SER A 808 -31.45 13.97 11.74
C SER A 808 -32.92 13.60 11.79
N PHE A 809 -33.36 12.95 12.86
CA PHE A 809 -34.76 12.61 13.08
C PHE A 809 -35.10 12.48 14.57
N THR A 810 -36.40 12.54 14.87
CA THR A 810 -36.96 12.23 16.19
C THR A 810 -38.06 11.18 16.06
N ILE A 811 -38.29 10.43 17.12
CA ILE A 811 -39.38 9.47 17.24
C ILE A 811 -40.28 9.98 18.36
N ASP A 812 -41.55 10.28 18.05
CA ASP A 812 -42.52 10.81 18.98
C ASP A 812 -42.53 9.99 20.25
N GLY A 813 -42.33 10.60 21.42
CA GLY A 813 -42.37 9.93 22.73
C GLY A 813 -41.18 9.02 23.06
N VAL A 814 -40.11 9.00 22.25
CA VAL A 814 -38.85 8.32 22.58
C VAL A 814 -37.75 9.36 22.68
N HIS A 815 -37.01 9.38 23.79
CA HIS A 815 -35.92 10.32 23.95
C HIS A 815 -34.78 9.97 22.95
N PRO A 816 -34.12 10.92 22.26
CA PRO A 816 -33.10 10.60 21.26
C PRO A 816 -31.98 9.69 21.77
N GLN A 817 -31.58 9.87 23.03
CA GLN A 817 -30.57 9.03 23.68
C GLN A 817 -31.02 7.58 23.86
N GLU A 818 -32.30 7.37 24.17
CA GLU A 818 -32.90 6.05 24.33
C GLU A 818 -33.02 5.36 22.96
N ALA A 819 -33.50 6.08 21.95
CA ALA A 819 -33.56 5.56 20.57
C ALA A 819 -32.17 5.14 20.05
N ALA A 820 -31.13 5.94 20.29
CA ALA A 820 -29.77 5.58 19.91
C ALA A 820 -29.23 4.36 20.67
N GLN A 821 -29.59 4.21 21.95
CA GLN A 821 -29.21 3.04 22.75
C GLN A 821 -29.90 1.77 22.24
N MET A 822 -31.20 1.82 21.94
CA MET A 822 -31.94 0.69 21.37
C MET A 822 -31.36 0.28 20.00
N LEU A 823 -31.02 1.24 19.14
CA LEU A 823 -30.39 0.95 17.85
C LEU A 823 -29.02 0.25 17.98
N ASP A 824 -28.22 0.65 18.98
CA ASP A 824 -26.93 0.01 19.27
C ASP A 824 -27.11 -1.40 19.85
N GLU A 825 -27.94 -1.55 20.90
CA GLU A 825 -28.10 -2.80 21.64
C GLU A 825 -28.89 -3.88 20.89
N ASP A 826 -29.96 -3.49 20.17
CA ASP A 826 -30.91 -4.44 19.57
C ASP A 826 -30.62 -4.73 18.09
N ALA A 827 -29.92 -3.83 17.40
CA ALA A 827 -29.72 -3.90 15.94
C ALA A 827 -28.26 -3.74 15.48
N ASP A 828 -27.30 -3.53 16.39
CA ASP A 828 -25.88 -3.25 16.06
C ASP A 828 -25.71 -2.02 15.12
N ILE A 829 -26.60 -1.02 15.26
CA ILE A 829 -26.62 0.21 14.45
C ILE A 829 -26.12 1.41 15.26
N LEU A 830 -24.90 1.83 14.96
CA LEU A 830 -24.24 2.92 15.66
C LEU A 830 -24.62 4.27 15.04
N VAL A 831 -25.51 4.99 15.72
CA VAL A 831 -25.91 6.39 15.43
C VAL A 831 -25.51 7.32 16.57
N ARG A 832 -25.73 8.63 16.40
CA ARG A 832 -25.50 9.61 17.48
C ARG A 832 -26.78 10.30 17.89
N SER A 833 -26.91 10.59 19.18
CA SER A 833 -28.00 11.38 19.76
C SER A 833 -27.51 12.68 20.39
N GLY A 834 -28.42 13.64 20.55
CA GLY A 834 -28.23 14.87 21.30
C GLY A 834 -28.22 16.12 20.42
N HIS A 835 -27.52 17.17 20.88
CA HIS A 835 -27.49 18.48 20.21
C HIS A 835 -26.43 18.61 19.10
N HIS A 836 -25.59 17.59 18.91
CA HIS A 836 -24.55 17.54 17.87
C HIS A 836 -23.64 18.77 17.82
N CYS A 837 -23.38 19.38 18.98
CA CYS A 837 -22.63 20.63 19.09
C CYS A 837 -23.21 21.77 18.22
N CYS A 838 -24.54 21.85 18.11
CA CYS A 838 -25.27 22.86 17.33
C CYS A 838 -26.55 23.29 18.08
N GLN A 839 -26.41 23.59 19.38
CA GLN A 839 -27.53 23.94 20.28
C GLN A 839 -28.42 25.10 19.80
N PRO A 840 -27.89 26.22 19.26
CA PRO A 840 -28.75 27.29 18.76
C PRO A 840 -29.72 26.85 17.67
N LEU A 841 -29.31 25.91 16.81
CA LEU A 841 -30.20 25.31 15.82
C LEU A 841 -31.29 24.45 16.48
N MET A 842 -30.93 23.68 17.50
CA MET A 842 -31.90 22.86 18.26
C MET A 842 -32.95 23.74 18.94
N GLU A 843 -32.54 24.86 19.54
CA GLU A 843 -33.45 25.85 20.11
C GLU A 843 -34.36 26.46 19.05
N HIS A 844 -33.82 26.83 17.89
CA HIS A 844 -34.59 27.38 16.77
C HIS A 844 -35.62 26.39 16.20
N LEU A 845 -35.27 25.12 16.11
CA LEU A 845 -36.16 24.05 15.67
C LEU A 845 -37.10 23.55 16.78
N ASN A 846 -36.99 24.12 17.99
CA ASN A 846 -37.75 23.72 19.18
C ASN A 846 -37.57 22.24 19.57
N LEU A 847 -36.31 21.78 19.56
CA LEU A 847 -35.88 20.41 19.86
C LEU A 847 -34.97 20.39 21.11
N PRO A 848 -35.50 20.62 22.32
CA PRO A 848 -34.69 20.76 23.54
C PRO A 848 -33.89 19.50 23.90
N GLU A 849 -34.39 18.31 23.55
CA GLU A 849 -33.72 17.02 23.77
C GLU A 849 -32.76 16.64 22.63
N GLY A 850 -32.70 17.44 21.56
CA GLY A 850 -31.91 17.17 20.36
C GLY A 850 -32.55 16.14 19.42
N THR A 851 -31.71 15.45 18.66
CA THR A 851 -32.15 14.50 17.61
C THR A 851 -31.31 13.23 17.64
N VAL A 852 -31.82 12.15 17.05
CA VAL A 852 -30.98 11.06 16.53
C VAL A 852 -30.42 11.52 15.19
N ARG A 853 -29.18 11.18 14.89
CA ARG A 853 -28.50 11.51 13.64
C ARG A 853 -27.82 10.27 13.08
N ALA A 854 -28.26 9.88 11.89
CA ALA A 854 -27.59 8.93 11.04
C ALA A 854 -26.77 9.69 9.98
N SER A 855 -25.53 9.27 9.79
CA SER A 855 -24.57 9.91 8.89
C SER A 855 -23.76 8.86 8.15
N MET A 856 -23.83 8.90 6.83
CA MET A 856 -23.28 7.92 5.92
C MET A 856 -21.85 8.28 5.53
N ALA A 857 -21.13 7.32 4.97
CA ALA A 857 -19.86 7.51 4.30
C ALA A 857 -19.82 6.68 3.01
N ALA A 858 -18.74 6.83 2.24
CA ALA A 858 -18.52 6.07 1.00
C ALA A 858 -18.62 4.53 1.17
N PHE A 859 -18.39 4.00 2.38
CA PHE A 859 -18.47 2.57 2.66
C PHE A 859 -19.86 2.10 3.12
N THR A 860 -20.80 3.02 3.36
CA THR A 860 -22.18 2.67 3.77
C THR A 860 -22.93 2.02 2.60
N THR A 861 -23.74 1.02 2.90
CA THR A 861 -24.49 0.21 1.92
C THR A 861 -26.00 0.49 1.98
N GLU A 862 -26.73 0.09 0.94
CA GLU A 862 -28.20 0.18 0.95
C GLU A 862 -28.84 -0.70 2.01
N GLN A 863 -28.27 -1.89 2.22
CA GLN A 863 -28.76 -2.86 3.20
C GLN A 863 -28.66 -2.29 4.62
N GLU A 864 -27.59 -1.56 4.93
CA GLU A 864 -27.44 -0.86 6.21
C GLU A 864 -28.49 0.25 6.39
N ILE A 865 -28.87 0.96 5.31
CA ILE A 865 -29.97 1.94 5.35
C ILE A 865 -31.31 1.25 5.58
N ASP A 866 -31.55 0.11 4.92
CA ASP A 866 -32.79 -0.66 5.10
C ASP A 866 -32.94 -1.21 6.51
N LEU A 867 -31.85 -1.69 7.10
CA LEU A 867 -31.83 -2.15 8.49
C LEU A 867 -32.14 -1.01 9.46
N LEU A 868 -31.59 0.19 9.24
CA LEU A 868 -31.91 1.36 10.06
C LEU A 868 -33.40 1.73 9.96
N ILE A 869 -33.97 1.77 8.75
CA ILE A 869 -35.40 2.08 8.56
C ILE A 869 -36.26 1.06 9.29
N ALA A 870 -35.96 -0.24 9.15
CA ALA A 870 -36.71 -1.30 9.81
C ALA A 870 -36.62 -1.23 11.34
N ALA A 871 -35.42 -0.99 11.88
CA ALA A 871 -35.22 -0.87 13.32
C ALA A 871 -35.95 0.36 13.91
N VAL A 872 -35.95 1.49 13.20
CA VAL A 872 -36.71 2.68 13.62
C VAL A 872 -38.22 2.44 13.58
N ASP A 873 -38.73 1.72 12.57
CA ASP A 873 -40.15 1.34 12.48
C ASP A 873 -40.55 0.41 13.64
N GLU A 874 -39.68 -0.52 14.03
CA GLU A 874 -39.90 -1.38 15.20
C GLU A 874 -39.94 -0.60 16.52
N ILE A 875 -39.00 0.34 16.73
CA ILE A 875 -39.02 1.24 17.89
C ILE A 875 -40.31 2.07 17.93
N GLY A 876 -40.80 2.53 16.76
CA GLY A 876 -42.06 3.25 16.65
C GLY A 876 -43.30 2.39 17.00
N ARG A 877 -43.26 1.09 16.70
CA ARG A 877 -44.36 0.12 16.90
C ARG A 877 -44.38 -0.60 18.23
N GLY A 878 -43.27 -0.62 18.99
CA GLY A 878 -43.13 -1.26 20.30
C GLY A 878 -43.96 -0.63 21.43
N ARG A 879 -45.14 -0.10 21.09
CA ARG A 879 -46.10 0.59 21.95
C ARG A 879 -47.41 -0.17 22.07
#